data_AF-A0A9D8WQM7-F1
#
_entry.id   AF-A0A9D8WQM7-F1
#
_cell.length_a   1.000
_cell.length_b   1.000
_cell.length_c   1.000
_cell.angle_alpha   90.00
_cell.angle_beta   90.00
_cell.angle_gamma   90.00
#
_symmetry.space_group_name_H-M   'P 1'
#
loop_
_entity.id
_entity.type
_entity.pdbx_description
1 polymer ?
#
loop_
_entity_poly.entity_id
_entity_poly.type
_entity_poly.pdbx_seq_one_letter_code
_entity_poly.pdbx_strand_id
1 'polypeptide(L)'
;MGMTIICLVMAILYLPILFLVRASFAEGWAYYQQLFTTTEYMQAVGNTLLIAVVASLIATIIASMAATGILYLGKRTRAVTMAVNQLPIINADIVTSFGLVLLFVSVGMTNLGLLKLLLAHVLIALPFCLLTILPKMRQLDANLIDAALDLGASPFKAFTSVIVPQLVPAMIQAFLLGFTLSLDDFVITQYNNSGVPTISTVVYGAISRRDIPNAFKALTTIIFLVILIVLIVMNLNAARVRKGIKISRKVTAIILAAVILLATGGIVPMIISHLTPRDLVLKVYNWEDYIAMGQYADTPDLLAEFEDHYRKVLKEQGVKNADKFRIEYHTFTDNEELYSKINTQHSDYDLIFPSEYMVEKMRDDGLIQPIAKSRIDDYADLDSAIIDRTNAFASVAGNDDQVWAIPYMVGTVGIMYDTKVIDDLAETTGIDHEEFETKLQDYGFGVLFGEGGTDVFSGRITMKKSARDSIGIAMIYGAQKQSTPDDTTHHVDDASYLDQQDEHGEFDNSMLSDILNMDGDYNIDMARQILRDQISTMHPVYENDNGKKSFKSQEGKFAYGLYWSCDAGLTMMEFDEDEASGATHFGYANPLRYYAPKGTNLWTDNFAIPTYARNLDAAYAFINFLLDDANAARNIDYVGSQMVATGDEIDILKAEYGVPGYDPIYENDDEENGEIIDVTFSDPGAIDPFEDYDVNLAVTVFPTEDNIVYAAIMHNFDKAKEKGVNNLMLEIQNKAAELTENEGSSVNWFSIAILVLAGAALIWWGTYQLLHRRPRRLRTTMLITETPSQK
;
A
#
# COMPACT_ATOMS: atom_id res chain seq x y z
N MET A 1 -20.55 -3.17 -42.47
CA MET A 1 -20.63 -4.18 -41.38
C MET A 1 -19.24 -4.56 -40.87
N GLY A 2 -18.36 -5.21 -41.64
CA GLY A 2 -17.01 -5.56 -41.16
C GLY A 2 -16.15 -4.36 -40.73
N MET A 3 -16.09 -3.30 -41.55
CA MET A 3 -15.38 -2.06 -41.18
C MET A 3 -16.00 -1.38 -39.96
N THR A 4 -17.33 -1.37 -39.86
CA THR A 4 -18.05 -0.80 -38.72
C THR A 4 -17.73 -1.54 -37.42
N ILE A 5 -17.66 -2.87 -37.46
CA ILE A 5 -17.27 -3.70 -36.31
C ILE A 5 -15.83 -3.42 -35.92
N ILE A 6 -14.91 -3.33 -36.88
CA ILE A 6 -13.50 -2.98 -36.62
C ILE A 6 -13.42 -1.60 -35.96
N CYS A 7 -14.08 -0.57 -36.51
CA CYS A 7 -14.07 0.76 -35.92
C CYS A 7 -14.64 0.76 -34.49
N LEU A 8 -15.70 -0.01 -34.23
CA LEU A 8 -16.31 -0.10 -32.90
C LEU A 8 -15.38 -0.81 -31.90
N VAL A 9 -14.73 -1.91 -32.32
CA VAL A 9 -13.72 -2.60 -31.49
C VAL A 9 -12.54 -1.68 -31.20
N MET A 10 -12.04 -0.95 -32.20
CA MET A 10 -10.96 0.01 -31.99
C MET A 10 -11.41 1.14 -31.05
N ALA A 11 -12.63 1.66 -31.19
CA ALA A 11 -13.16 2.66 -30.27
C ALA A 11 -13.19 2.13 -28.82
N ILE A 12 -13.71 0.92 -28.59
CA ILE A 12 -13.77 0.32 -27.24
C ILE A 12 -12.37 0.15 -26.64
N LEU A 13 -11.38 -0.27 -27.42
CA LEU A 13 -10.02 -0.49 -26.93
C LEU A 13 -9.24 0.80 -26.65
N TYR A 14 -9.37 1.82 -27.52
CA TYR A 14 -8.54 3.02 -27.44
C TYR A 14 -9.19 4.20 -26.70
N LEU A 15 -10.53 4.26 -26.60
CA LEU A 15 -11.22 5.37 -25.95
C LEU A 15 -10.87 5.51 -24.45
N PRO A 16 -10.76 4.43 -23.65
CA PRO A 16 -10.28 4.54 -22.27
C PRO A 16 -8.86 5.10 -22.16
N ILE A 17 -7.96 4.70 -23.07
CA ILE A 17 -6.59 5.22 -23.10
C ILE A 17 -6.59 6.71 -23.42
N LEU A 18 -7.39 7.13 -24.41
CA LEU A 18 -7.53 8.55 -24.76
C LEU A 18 -8.14 9.38 -23.63
N PHE A 19 -9.05 8.80 -22.83
CA PHE A 19 -9.58 9.43 -21.62
C PHE A 19 -8.48 9.67 -20.59
N LEU A 20 -7.64 8.66 -20.30
CA LEU A 20 -6.51 8.80 -19.39
C LEU A 20 -5.49 9.83 -19.90
N VAL A 21 -5.24 9.86 -21.21
CA VAL A 21 -4.38 10.88 -21.83
C VAL A 21 -4.93 12.27 -21.57
N ARG A 22 -6.23 12.50 -21.76
CA ARG A 22 -6.86 13.79 -21.43
C ARG A 22 -6.76 14.10 -19.94
N ALA A 23 -7.06 13.13 -19.07
CA ALA A 23 -7.04 13.29 -17.62
C ALA A 23 -5.62 13.58 -17.09
N SER A 24 -4.57 13.12 -17.78
CA SER A 24 -3.19 13.39 -17.40
C SER A 24 -2.79 14.87 -17.45
N PHE A 25 -3.58 15.72 -18.12
CA PHE A 25 -3.37 17.16 -18.22
C PHE A 25 -4.36 17.98 -17.38
N ALA A 26 -5.14 17.35 -16.49
CA ALA A 26 -6.16 18.04 -15.69
C ALA A 26 -5.56 19.18 -14.85
N GLU A 27 -4.35 18.98 -14.30
CA GLU A 27 -3.58 19.97 -13.52
C GLU A 27 -2.28 20.38 -14.26
N GLY A 28 -2.34 20.44 -15.59
CA GLY A 28 -1.18 20.83 -16.40
C GLY A 28 -0.04 19.81 -16.34
N TRP A 29 1.11 20.21 -15.78
CA TRP A 29 2.34 19.39 -15.71
C TRP A 29 2.59 18.76 -14.34
N ALA A 30 1.76 19.04 -13.32
CA ALA A 30 1.96 18.59 -11.95
C ALA A 30 2.11 17.06 -11.84
N TYR A 31 1.22 16.29 -12.48
CA TYR A 31 1.28 14.83 -12.46
C TYR A 31 2.54 14.28 -13.16
N TYR A 32 3.07 15.00 -14.15
CA TYR A 32 4.33 14.64 -14.79
C TYR A 32 5.51 14.94 -13.87
N GLN A 33 5.49 16.07 -13.16
CA GLN A 33 6.51 16.40 -12.16
C GLN A 33 6.51 15.34 -11.06
N GLN A 34 5.35 15.05 -10.47
CA GLN A 34 5.16 13.99 -9.46
C GLN A 34 5.72 12.64 -9.96
N LEU A 35 5.40 12.24 -11.19
CA LEU A 35 5.94 11.00 -11.76
C LEU A 35 7.46 10.94 -11.80
N PHE A 36 8.14 12.05 -12.10
CA PHE A 36 9.59 12.11 -12.21
C PHE A 36 10.31 12.43 -10.89
N THR A 37 9.61 12.97 -9.88
CA THR A 37 10.17 13.26 -8.55
C THR A 37 9.97 12.11 -7.56
N THR A 38 8.90 11.31 -7.70
CA THR A 38 8.67 10.17 -6.82
C THR A 38 9.65 9.02 -7.13
N THR A 39 10.54 8.76 -6.18
CA THR A 39 11.60 7.74 -6.28
C THR A 39 11.03 6.35 -6.57
N GLU A 40 9.93 5.95 -5.90
CA GLU A 40 9.31 4.64 -6.10
C GLU A 40 8.86 4.43 -7.57
N TYR A 41 8.20 5.42 -8.16
CA TYR A 41 7.73 5.32 -9.56
C TYR A 41 8.89 5.22 -10.53
N MET A 42 9.95 6.01 -10.33
CA MET A 42 11.14 5.96 -11.18
C MET A 42 11.91 4.66 -11.03
N GLN A 43 11.96 4.09 -9.82
CA GLN A 43 12.49 2.75 -9.59
C GLN A 43 11.65 1.68 -10.29
N ALA A 44 10.32 1.76 -10.19
CA ALA A 44 9.39 0.84 -10.84
C ALA A 44 9.54 0.82 -12.37
N VAL A 45 9.63 2.01 -12.98
CA VAL A 45 9.90 2.18 -14.42
C VAL A 45 11.26 1.60 -14.79
N GLY A 46 12.31 1.94 -14.03
CA GLY A 46 13.66 1.46 -14.26
C GLY A 46 13.78 -0.06 -14.19
N ASN A 47 13.22 -0.69 -13.16
CA ASN A 47 13.21 -2.14 -12.97
C ASN A 47 12.47 -2.84 -14.11
N THR A 48 11.30 -2.34 -14.49
CA THR A 48 10.49 -2.93 -15.58
C THR A 48 11.25 -2.92 -16.90
N LEU A 49 11.89 -1.79 -17.26
CA LEU A 49 12.67 -1.67 -18.49
C LEU A 49 13.95 -2.50 -18.44
N LEU A 50 14.64 -2.54 -17.29
CA LEU A 50 15.82 -3.37 -17.10
C LEU A 50 15.50 -4.86 -17.30
N ILE A 51 14.47 -5.35 -16.61
CA ILE A 51 14.03 -6.75 -16.71
C ILE A 51 13.66 -7.05 -18.16
N ALA A 52 12.83 -6.21 -18.80
CA ALA A 52 12.39 -6.43 -20.18
C ALA A 52 13.57 -6.49 -21.17
N VAL A 53 14.55 -5.60 -21.05
CA VAL A 53 15.73 -5.60 -21.94
C VAL A 53 16.64 -6.80 -21.65
N VAL A 54 17.02 -7.01 -20.40
CA VAL A 54 18.01 -8.02 -20.02
C VAL A 54 17.45 -9.44 -20.22
N ALA A 55 16.21 -9.68 -19.81
CA ALA A 55 15.56 -10.98 -19.99
C ALA A 55 15.47 -11.35 -21.48
N SER A 56 15.05 -10.40 -22.32
CA SER A 56 14.90 -10.62 -23.76
C SER A 56 16.22 -10.82 -24.48
N LEU A 57 17.27 -10.11 -24.04
CA LEU A 57 18.62 -10.30 -24.58
C LEU A 57 19.14 -11.69 -24.23
N ILE A 58 19.06 -12.09 -22.96
CA ILE A 58 19.48 -13.42 -22.50
C ILE A 58 18.68 -14.50 -23.21
N ALA A 59 17.35 -14.38 -23.25
CA ALA A 59 16.46 -15.32 -23.93
C ALA A 59 16.78 -15.45 -25.41
N THR A 60 17.07 -14.35 -26.11
CA THR A 60 17.45 -14.36 -27.54
C THR A 60 18.77 -15.09 -27.77
N ILE A 61 19.77 -14.87 -26.92
CA ILE A 61 21.07 -15.53 -27.00
C ILE A 61 20.89 -17.04 -26.78
N ILE A 62 20.21 -17.43 -25.68
CA ILE A 62 19.96 -18.83 -25.36
C ILE A 62 19.14 -19.50 -26.47
N ALA A 63 18.08 -18.85 -26.97
CA ALA A 63 17.26 -19.35 -28.05
C ALA A 63 18.04 -19.53 -29.36
N SER A 64 18.99 -18.64 -29.67
CA SER A 64 19.84 -18.76 -30.86
C SER A 64 20.77 -19.98 -30.77
N MET A 65 21.36 -20.20 -29.59
CA MET A 65 22.19 -21.38 -29.32
C MET A 65 21.35 -22.67 -29.37
N ALA A 66 20.19 -22.66 -28.72
CA ALA A 66 19.25 -23.78 -28.70
C ALA A 66 18.72 -24.12 -30.10
N ALA A 67 18.41 -23.12 -30.92
CA ALA A 67 17.96 -23.32 -32.30
C ALA A 67 19.01 -24.06 -33.14
N THR A 68 20.29 -23.76 -32.92
CA THR A 68 21.41 -24.45 -33.57
C THR A 68 21.49 -25.90 -33.09
N GLY A 69 21.48 -26.13 -31.77
CA GLY A 69 21.54 -27.47 -31.19
C GLY A 69 20.39 -28.38 -31.63
N ILE A 70 19.17 -27.84 -31.69
CA ILE A 70 17.94 -28.57 -32.08
C ILE A 70 18.03 -29.15 -33.50
N LEU A 71 18.80 -28.53 -34.41
CA LEU A 71 18.97 -29.05 -35.77
C LEU A 71 19.81 -30.33 -35.81
N TYR A 72 20.70 -30.54 -34.84
CA TYR A 72 21.57 -31.72 -34.74
C TYR A 72 20.97 -32.85 -33.88
N LEU A 73 19.82 -32.62 -33.23
CA LEU A 73 19.14 -33.64 -32.43
C LEU A 73 18.45 -34.70 -33.29
N GLY A 74 18.51 -35.96 -32.85
CA GLY A 74 17.72 -37.05 -33.42
C GLY A 74 16.20 -36.83 -33.26
N LYS A 75 15.38 -37.46 -34.12
CA LYS A 75 13.93 -37.21 -34.22
C LYS A 75 13.19 -37.25 -32.87
N ARG A 76 13.49 -38.24 -32.01
CA ARG A 76 12.84 -38.41 -30.70
C ARG A 76 13.24 -37.30 -29.72
N THR A 77 14.55 -37.08 -29.55
CA THR A 77 15.08 -36.05 -28.65
C THR A 77 14.58 -34.67 -29.06
N ARG A 78 14.59 -34.36 -30.36
CA ARG A 78 14.03 -33.13 -30.90
C ARG A 78 12.55 -32.95 -30.56
N ALA A 79 11.74 -34.01 -30.69
CA ALA A 79 10.32 -33.95 -30.35
C ALA A 79 10.10 -33.65 -28.86
N VAL A 80 10.87 -34.30 -27.97
CA VAL A 80 10.81 -34.05 -26.51
C VAL A 80 11.24 -32.62 -26.19
N THR A 81 12.39 -32.16 -26.71
CA THR A 81 12.87 -30.79 -26.48
C THR A 81 11.86 -29.75 -26.94
N MET A 82 11.26 -29.95 -28.11
CA MET A 82 10.22 -29.05 -28.63
C MET A 82 8.94 -29.09 -27.79
N ALA A 83 8.54 -30.26 -27.28
CA ALA A 83 7.37 -30.38 -26.41
C ALA A 83 7.58 -29.63 -25.08
N VAL A 84 8.75 -29.80 -24.44
CA VAL A 84 9.11 -29.07 -23.22
C VAL A 84 9.11 -27.56 -23.45
N ASN A 85 9.69 -27.10 -24.57
CA ASN A 85 9.69 -25.68 -24.92
C ASN A 85 8.29 -25.09 -25.16
N GLN A 86 7.30 -25.92 -25.52
CA GLN A 86 5.93 -25.45 -25.76
C GLN A 86 5.10 -25.38 -24.48
N LEU A 87 5.54 -25.99 -23.37
CA LEU A 87 4.78 -25.99 -22.11
C LEU A 87 4.46 -24.58 -21.60
N PRO A 88 5.41 -23.63 -21.55
CA PRO A 88 5.10 -22.27 -21.07
C PRO A 88 4.15 -21.50 -21.98
N ILE A 89 4.03 -21.89 -23.26
CA ILE A 89 3.17 -21.21 -24.24
C ILE A 89 1.72 -21.72 -24.15
N ILE A 90 1.54 -23.01 -23.83
CA ILE A 90 0.22 -23.66 -23.82
C ILE A 90 -0.47 -23.46 -22.47
N ASN A 91 0.30 -23.37 -21.39
CA ASN A 91 -0.23 -23.16 -20.05
C ASN A 91 -0.81 -21.75 -19.88
N ALA A 92 -1.82 -21.63 -19.02
CA ALA A 92 -2.24 -20.31 -18.54
C ALA A 92 -1.10 -19.67 -17.75
N ASP A 93 -0.91 -18.35 -17.89
CA ASP A 93 0.18 -17.60 -17.26
C ASP A 93 0.23 -17.82 -15.75
N ILE A 94 -0.94 -17.91 -15.10
CA ILE A 94 -1.06 -18.17 -13.67
C ILE A 94 -0.45 -19.51 -13.25
N VAL A 95 -0.64 -20.56 -14.05
CA VAL A 95 -0.10 -21.90 -13.78
C VAL A 95 1.41 -21.90 -13.94
N THR A 96 1.90 -21.26 -15.00
CA THR A 96 3.34 -21.08 -15.22
C THR A 96 3.97 -20.30 -14.07
N SER A 97 3.29 -19.26 -13.59
CA SER A 97 3.75 -18.41 -12.49
C SER A 97 3.93 -19.20 -11.19
N PHE A 98 2.90 -19.93 -10.73
CA PHE A 98 3.01 -20.77 -9.54
C PHE A 98 4.02 -21.92 -9.71
N GLY A 99 4.15 -22.47 -10.91
CA GLY A 99 5.17 -23.46 -11.23
C GLY A 99 6.59 -22.91 -11.02
N LEU A 100 6.85 -21.67 -11.42
CA LEU A 100 8.12 -20.98 -11.19
C LEU A 100 8.35 -20.68 -9.70
N VAL A 101 7.32 -20.27 -8.97
CA VAL A 101 7.42 -20.08 -7.51
C VAL A 101 7.85 -21.37 -6.82
N LEU A 102 7.18 -22.49 -7.13
CA LEU A 102 7.53 -23.81 -6.59
C LEU A 102 8.95 -24.23 -6.98
N LEU A 103 9.36 -23.98 -8.22
CA LEU A 103 10.72 -24.23 -8.67
C LEU A 103 11.72 -23.44 -7.82
N PHE A 104 11.55 -22.12 -7.69
CA PHE A 104 12.46 -21.27 -6.93
C PHE A 104 12.52 -21.66 -5.46
N VAL A 105 11.39 -21.99 -4.83
CA VAL A 105 11.36 -22.53 -3.45
C VAL A 105 12.18 -23.83 -3.36
N SER A 106 11.98 -24.76 -4.31
CA SER A 106 12.67 -26.06 -4.28
C SER A 106 14.20 -25.96 -4.42
N VAL A 107 14.71 -24.92 -5.07
CA VAL A 107 16.15 -24.68 -5.24
C VAL A 107 16.71 -23.63 -4.28
N GLY A 108 15.93 -23.16 -3.30
CA GLY A 108 16.37 -22.17 -2.30
C GLY A 108 16.51 -20.74 -2.83
N MET A 109 15.87 -20.40 -3.96
CA MET A 109 15.90 -19.08 -4.60
C MET A 109 14.70 -18.21 -4.21
N THR A 110 14.35 -18.17 -2.92
CA THR A 110 13.15 -17.45 -2.44
C THR A 110 13.34 -15.93 -2.38
N ASN A 111 14.51 -15.45 -1.96
CA ASN A 111 14.78 -14.06 -1.59
C ASN A 111 15.92 -13.42 -2.42
N LEU A 112 15.93 -13.61 -3.74
CA LEU A 112 17.00 -13.08 -4.61
C LEU A 112 16.60 -11.77 -5.33
N GLY A 113 15.52 -11.13 -4.92
CA GLY A 113 15.04 -9.85 -5.46
C GLY A 113 14.98 -9.84 -6.98
N LEU A 114 15.70 -8.90 -7.59
CA LEU A 114 15.76 -8.69 -9.04
C LEU A 114 16.23 -9.92 -9.80
N LEU A 115 17.14 -10.73 -9.24
CA LEU A 115 17.68 -11.91 -9.93
C LEU A 115 16.61 -12.99 -10.13
N LYS A 116 15.82 -13.28 -9.09
CA LYS A 116 14.71 -14.25 -9.18
C LYS A 116 13.71 -13.82 -10.24
N LEU A 117 13.31 -12.54 -10.19
CA LEU A 117 12.36 -11.97 -11.13
C LEU A 117 12.91 -11.97 -12.56
N LEU A 118 14.17 -11.59 -12.76
CA LEU A 118 14.85 -11.64 -14.06
C LEU A 118 14.85 -13.06 -14.65
N LEU A 119 15.15 -14.07 -13.83
CA LEU A 119 15.17 -15.47 -14.28
C LEU A 119 13.77 -15.95 -14.69
N ALA A 120 12.73 -15.56 -13.94
CA ALA A 120 11.34 -15.85 -14.32
C ALA A 120 11.02 -15.28 -15.71
N HIS A 121 11.39 -14.02 -15.95
CA HIS A 121 11.20 -13.35 -17.24
C HIS A 121 12.02 -13.97 -18.39
N VAL A 122 13.25 -14.44 -18.11
CA VAL A 122 14.03 -15.19 -19.11
C VAL A 122 13.33 -16.49 -19.51
N LEU A 123 12.78 -17.23 -18.53
CA LEU A 123 12.15 -18.53 -18.76
C LEU A 123 10.87 -18.41 -19.60
N ILE A 124 10.08 -17.36 -19.39
CA ILE A 124 8.87 -17.12 -20.20
C ILE A 124 9.18 -16.58 -21.60
N ALA A 125 10.23 -15.76 -21.76
CA ALA A 125 10.59 -15.17 -23.06
C ALA A 125 11.30 -16.16 -24.00
N LEU A 126 12.09 -17.08 -23.44
CA LEU A 126 12.88 -18.07 -24.17
C LEU A 126 12.10 -18.87 -25.24
N PRO A 127 10.93 -19.47 -24.94
CA PRO A 127 10.23 -20.29 -25.90
C PRO A 127 9.69 -19.49 -27.11
N PHE A 128 9.27 -18.24 -26.90
CA PHE A 128 8.85 -17.34 -27.97
C PHE A 128 10.03 -16.87 -28.82
N CYS A 129 11.17 -16.57 -28.20
CA CYS A 129 12.41 -16.27 -28.90
C CYS A 129 12.83 -17.45 -29.79
N LEU A 130 12.77 -18.68 -29.26
CA LEU A 130 13.12 -19.89 -29.99
C LEU A 130 12.19 -20.15 -31.18
N LEU A 131 10.88 -19.98 -31.01
CA LEU A 131 9.90 -20.13 -32.10
C LEU A 131 10.10 -19.09 -33.22
N THR A 132 10.70 -17.95 -32.90
CA THR A 132 11.01 -16.90 -33.87
C THR A 132 12.30 -17.20 -34.64
N ILE A 133 13.34 -17.71 -33.97
CA ILE A 133 14.66 -17.96 -34.57
C ILE A 133 14.70 -19.29 -35.34
N LEU A 134 14.07 -20.34 -34.81
CA LEU A 134 14.18 -21.70 -35.35
C LEU A 134 13.70 -21.82 -36.82
N PRO A 135 12.61 -21.16 -37.27
CA PRO A 135 12.23 -21.16 -38.68
C PRO A 135 13.30 -20.53 -39.58
N LYS A 136 13.96 -19.45 -39.13
CA LYS A 136 15.03 -18.79 -39.89
C LYS A 136 16.26 -19.69 -39.98
N MET A 137 16.62 -20.38 -38.90
CA MET A 137 17.70 -21.35 -38.88
C MET A 137 17.50 -22.47 -39.91
N ARG A 138 16.28 -22.98 -40.06
CA ARG A 138 15.95 -24.01 -41.06
C ARG A 138 16.04 -23.55 -42.51
N GLN A 139 16.05 -22.24 -42.76
CA GLN A 139 16.15 -21.64 -44.09
C GLN A 139 17.60 -21.33 -44.50
N LEU A 140 18.58 -21.47 -43.60
CA LEU A 140 19.98 -21.24 -43.93
C LEU A 140 20.48 -22.32 -44.89
N ASP A 141 21.33 -21.92 -45.84
CA ASP A 141 22.02 -22.85 -46.73
C ASP A 141 23.11 -23.58 -45.92
N ALA A 142 22.96 -24.89 -45.77
CA ALA A 142 23.91 -25.74 -45.06
C ALA A 142 25.33 -25.67 -45.67
N ASN A 143 25.42 -25.43 -46.99
CA ASN A 143 26.70 -25.36 -47.69
C ASN A 143 27.59 -24.20 -47.20
N LEU A 144 27.00 -23.12 -46.66
CA LEU A 144 27.76 -21.99 -46.13
C LEU A 144 28.49 -22.37 -44.83
N ILE A 145 27.91 -23.27 -44.05
CA ILE A 145 28.52 -23.75 -42.80
C ILE A 145 29.65 -24.72 -43.14
N ASP A 146 29.41 -25.66 -44.05
CA ASP A 146 30.42 -26.63 -44.50
C ASP A 146 31.61 -25.92 -45.18
N ALA A 147 31.36 -24.94 -46.04
CA ALA A 147 32.40 -24.14 -46.67
C ALA A 147 33.26 -23.36 -45.66
N ALA A 148 32.68 -22.89 -44.56
CA ALA A 148 33.43 -22.21 -43.51
C ALA A 148 34.38 -23.16 -42.78
N LEU A 149 33.92 -24.38 -42.49
CA LEU A 149 34.74 -25.42 -41.87
C LEU A 149 35.87 -25.88 -42.81
N ASP A 150 35.59 -26.06 -44.10
CA ASP A 150 36.58 -26.43 -45.13
C ASP A 150 37.67 -25.36 -45.31
N LEU A 151 37.33 -24.07 -45.15
CA LEU A 151 38.29 -22.96 -45.14
C LEU A 151 39.11 -22.86 -43.84
N GLY A 152 38.96 -23.81 -42.92
CA GLY A 152 39.71 -23.90 -41.67
C GLY A 152 39.11 -23.10 -40.51
N ALA A 153 37.85 -22.66 -40.59
CA ALA A 153 37.18 -22.06 -39.43
C ALA A 153 36.84 -23.14 -38.38
N SER A 154 37.07 -22.84 -37.10
CA SER A 154 36.55 -23.69 -36.02
C SER A 154 35.01 -23.60 -35.96
N PRO A 155 34.30 -24.61 -35.41
CA PRO A 155 32.83 -24.56 -35.30
C PRO A 155 32.30 -23.30 -34.60
N PHE A 156 33.00 -22.83 -33.57
CA PHE A 156 32.68 -21.57 -32.91
C PHE A 156 32.85 -20.37 -33.84
N LYS A 157 33.94 -20.33 -34.62
CA LYS A 157 34.18 -19.27 -35.61
C LYS A 157 33.17 -19.31 -36.76
N ALA A 158 32.81 -20.49 -37.25
CA ALA A 158 31.75 -20.66 -38.24
C ALA A 158 30.39 -20.18 -37.70
N PHE A 159 30.07 -20.50 -36.44
CA PHE A 159 28.88 -19.99 -35.77
C PHE A 159 28.87 -18.46 -35.71
N THR A 160 29.91 -17.84 -35.17
CA THR A 160 29.94 -16.38 -34.96
C THR A 160 30.09 -15.59 -36.26
N SER A 161 30.81 -16.12 -37.26
CA SER A 161 31.14 -15.38 -38.49
C SER A 161 30.23 -15.68 -39.67
N VAL A 162 29.48 -16.79 -39.64
CA VAL A 162 28.59 -17.20 -40.76
C VAL A 162 27.14 -17.35 -40.32
N ILE A 163 26.87 -18.09 -39.23
CA ILE A 163 25.50 -18.35 -38.77
C ILE A 163 24.90 -17.09 -38.14
N VAL A 164 25.56 -16.52 -37.13
CA VAL A 164 25.04 -15.36 -36.38
C VAL A 164 24.69 -14.18 -37.30
N PRO A 165 25.55 -13.73 -38.25
CA PRO A 165 25.21 -12.61 -39.12
C PRO A 165 23.95 -12.83 -39.96
N GLN A 166 23.68 -14.08 -40.35
CA GLN A 166 22.47 -14.44 -41.10
C GLN A 166 21.23 -14.55 -40.20
N LEU A 167 21.43 -14.83 -38.91
CA LEU A 167 20.37 -14.87 -37.90
C LEU A 167 20.04 -13.52 -37.29
N VAL A 168 20.93 -12.52 -37.32
CA VAL A 168 20.70 -11.19 -36.75
C VAL A 168 19.29 -10.64 -37.04
N PRO A 169 18.74 -10.69 -38.28
CA PRO A 169 17.39 -10.21 -38.55
C PRO A 169 16.28 -10.95 -37.79
N ALA A 170 16.45 -12.25 -37.53
CA ALA A 170 15.52 -13.05 -36.73
C ALA A 170 15.77 -12.89 -35.23
N MET A 171 17.02 -12.71 -34.81
CA MET A 171 17.38 -12.40 -33.42
C MET A 171 16.80 -11.05 -32.98
N ILE A 172 16.82 -10.03 -33.85
CA ILE A 172 16.18 -8.74 -33.56
C ILE A 172 14.66 -8.91 -33.39
N GLN A 173 14.01 -9.72 -34.22
CA GLN A 173 12.58 -10.00 -34.07
C GLN A 173 12.27 -10.78 -32.80
N ALA A 174 13.10 -11.77 -32.45
CA ALA A 174 12.97 -12.54 -31.23
C ALA A 174 13.16 -11.66 -29.99
N PHE A 175 14.17 -10.80 -29.99
CA PHE A 175 14.41 -9.82 -28.93
C PHE A 175 13.21 -8.89 -28.74
N LEU A 176 12.67 -8.32 -29.82
CA LEU A 176 11.51 -7.43 -29.74
C LEU A 176 10.27 -8.16 -29.21
N LEU A 177 10.05 -9.41 -29.63
CA LEU A 177 8.94 -10.22 -29.13
C LEU A 177 9.10 -10.54 -27.64
N GLY A 178 10.29 -10.98 -27.22
CA GLY A 178 10.60 -11.22 -25.80
C GLY A 178 10.45 -9.95 -24.96
N PHE A 179 10.86 -8.80 -25.52
CA PHE A 179 10.78 -7.52 -24.82
C PHE A 179 9.33 -7.11 -24.59
N THR A 180 8.48 -7.24 -25.61
CA THR A 180 7.06 -6.97 -25.48
C THR A 180 6.42 -7.85 -24.40
N LEU A 181 6.70 -9.17 -24.43
CA LEU A 181 6.16 -10.13 -23.47
C LEU A 181 6.64 -9.92 -22.03
N SER A 182 7.85 -9.40 -21.84
CA SER A 182 8.40 -9.13 -20.52
C SER A 182 7.92 -7.78 -19.98
N LEU A 183 7.73 -6.80 -20.86
CA LEU A 183 7.26 -5.46 -20.52
C LEU A 183 5.78 -5.47 -20.08
N ASP A 184 4.94 -6.30 -20.71
CA ASP A 184 3.49 -6.37 -20.45
C ASP A 184 3.10 -7.39 -19.38
N ASP A 185 4.04 -8.19 -18.88
CA ASP A 185 3.71 -9.25 -17.92
C ASP A 185 3.48 -8.72 -16.50
N PHE A 186 2.27 -8.97 -16.01
CA PHE A 186 1.89 -8.78 -14.62
C PHE A 186 1.92 -10.09 -13.81
N VAL A 187 1.43 -11.20 -14.38
CA VAL A 187 1.15 -12.41 -13.60
C VAL A 187 2.44 -13.11 -13.15
N ILE A 188 3.45 -13.22 -14.01
CA ILE A 188 4.74 -13.79 -13.62
C ILE A 188 5.42 -12.82 -12.66
N THR A 189 5.37 -11.53 -12.97
CA THR A 189 5.94 -10.47 -12.14
C THR A 189 5.40 -10.50 -10.72
N GLN A 190 4.08 -10.47 -10.51
CA GLN A 190 3.45 -10.38 -9.20
C GLN A 190 3.81 -11.55 -8.29
N TYR A 191 3.68 -12.79 -8.76
CA TYR A 191 3.86 -13.96 -7.90
C TYR A 191 5.33 -14.40 -7.77
N ASN A 192 6.20 -14.04 -8.72
CA ASN A 192 7.64 -14.32 -8.63
C ASN A 192 8.44 -13.12 -8.11
N ASN A 193 7.78 -12.02 -7.76
CA ASN A 193 8.43 -10.86 -7.14
C ASN A 193 9.04 -11.22 -5.79
N SER A 194 10.06 -10.47 -5.38
CA SER A 194 10.67 -10.53 -4.05
C SER A 194 11.10 -9.13 -3.64
N GLY A 195 10.12 -8.22 -3.58
CA GLY A 195 10.32 -6.83 -3.15
C GLY A 195 10.90 -5.89 -4.22
N VAL A 196 10.84 -6.26 -5.51
CA VAL A 196 11.28 -5.40 -6.62
C VAL A 196 10.09 -4.60 -7.12
N PRO A 197 10.05 -3.27 -6.94
CA PRO A 197 8.97 -2.47 -7.49
C PRO A 197 9.06 -2.51 -9.02
N THR A 198 7.97 -2.86 -9.70
CA THR A 198 7.79 -2.75 -11.15
C THR A 198 6.54 -1.92 -11.43
N ILE A 199 6.38 -1.42 -12.66
CA ILE A 199 5.18 -0.66 -13.04
C ILE A 199 3.92 -1.48 -12.70
N SER A 200 3.95 -2.78 -13.00
CA SER A 200 2.80 -3.66 -12.80
C SER A 200 2.50 -3.93 -11.32
N THR A 201 3.51 -4.04 -10.44
CA THR A 201 3.29 -4.26 -9.00
C THR A 201 2.82 -3.00 -8.30
N VAL A 202 3.40 -1.84 -8.64
CA VAL A 202 3.00 -0.56 -8.03
C VAL A 202 1.59 -0.17 -8.46
N VAL A 203 1.25 -0.31 -9.75
CA VAL A 203 -0.11 -0.06 -10.24
C VAL A 203 -1.13 -1.01 -9.60
N TYR A 204 -0.79 -2.30 -9.44
CA TYR A 204 -1.68 -3.25 -8.76
C TYR A 204 -1.87 -2.92 -7.28
N GLY A 205 -0.81 -2.52 -6.57
CA GLY A 205 -0.88 -2.04 -5.18
C GLY A 205 -1.86 -0.87 -5.06
N ALA A 206 -1.69 0.15 -5.90
CA ALA A 206 -2.56 1.32 -5.96
C ALA A 206 -4.04 0.96 -6.23
N ILE A 207 -4.30 0.08 -7.21
CA ILE A 207 -5.67 -0.37 -7.52
C ILE A 207 -6.30 -1.13 -6.36
N SER A 208 -5.54 -2.04 -5.72
CA SER A 208 -6.02 -2.82 -4.57
C SER A 208 -6.41 -1.93 -3.40
N ARG A 209 -5.73 -0.79 -3.23
CA ARG A 209 -6.02 0.22 -2.20
C ARG A 209 -7.14 1.20 -2.60
N ARG A 210 -7.67 1.11 -3.83
CA ARG A 210 -8.63 2.05 -4.44
C ARG A 210 -8.14 3.50 -4.53
N ASP A 211 -6.86 3.73 -4.32
CA ASP A 211 -6.24 5.03 -4.50
C ASP A 211 -5.23 4.93 -5.65
N ILE A 212 -5.57 5.54 -6.78
CA ILE A 212 -4.75 5.50 -7.99
C ILE A 212 -4.10 6.88 -8.14
N PRO A 213 -2.81 7.02 -7.78
CA PRO A 213 -2.07 8.25 -7.93
C PRO A 213 -2.25 8.87 -9.31
N ASN A 214 -2.47 10.18 -9.33
CA ASN A 214 -2.65 10.93 -10.57
C ASN A 214 -1.43 10.83 -11.51
N ALA A 215 -0.23 10.62 -10.95
CA ALA A 215 0.99 10.29 -11.68
C ALA A 215 0.84 9.09 -12.65
N PHE A 216 -0.04 8.10 -12.36
CA PHE A 216 -0.28 6.98 -13.27
C PHE A 216 -1.02 7.37 -14.55
N LYS A 217 -1.81 8.45 -14.52
CA LYS A 217 -2.41 9.03 -15.72
C LYS A 217 -1.31 9.55 -16.64
N ALA A 218 -0.32 10.25 -16.10
CA ALA A 218 0.85 10.74 -16.84
C ALA A 218 1.72 9.58 -17.37
N LEU A 219 1.97 8.56 -16.55
CA LEU A 219 2.72 7.36 -16.96
C LEU A 219 2.05 6.65 -18.14
N THR A 220 0.72 6.48 -18.09
CA THR A 220 -0.06 5.87 -19.17
C THR A 220 0.08 6.64 -20.48
N THR A 221 0.04 7.98 -20.42
CA THR A 221 0.25 8.85 -21.59
C THR A 221 1.64 8.64 -22.20
N ILE A 222 2.68 8.62 -21.37
CA ILE A 222 4.06 8.42 -21.82
C ILE A 222 4.22 7.05 -22.49
N ILE A 223 3.77 5.98 -21.85
CA ILE A 223 3.85 4.62 -22.39
C ILE A 223 3.12 4.54 -23.74
N PHE A 224 1.91 5.09 -23.82
CA PHE A 224 1.13 5.08 -25.06
C PHE A 224 1.84 5.84 -26.20
N LEU A 225 2.35 7.05 -25.93
CA LEU A 225 3.07 7.84 -26.92
C LEU A 225 4.35 7.15 -27.39
N VAL A 226 5.11 6.54 -26.48
CA VAL A 226 6.32 5.78 -26.82
C VAL A 226 5.98 4.60 -27.73
N ILE A 227 4.99 3.79 -27.37
CA ILE A 227 4.56 2.64 -28.19
C ILE A 227 4.08 3.11 -29.57
N LEU A 228 3.28 4.18 -29.62
CA LEU A 228 2.79 4.75 -30.87
C LEU A 228 3.93 5.23 -31.77
N ILE A 229 4.92 5.94 -31.23
CA ILE A 229 6.10 6.40 -31.96
C ILE A 229 6.88 5.20 -32.49
N VAL A 230 7.15 4.19 -31.65
CA VAL A 230 7.86 2.97 -32.06
C VAL A 230 7.13 2.29 -33.23
N LEU A 231 5.81 2.10 -33.12
CA LEU A 231 4.99 1.49 -34.17
C LEU A 231 5.00 2.29 -35.48
N ILE A 232 4.83 3.61 -35.41
CA ILE A 232 4.89 4.49 -36.60
C ILE A 232 6.24 4.33 -37.29
N VAL A 233 7.32 4.39 -36.53
CA VAL A 233 8.66 4.32 -37.10
C VAL A 233 8.94 2.92 -37.68
N MET A 234 8.53 1.86 -37.01
CA MET A 234 8.62 0.49 -37.54
C MET A 234 7.85 0.34 -38.85
N ASN A 235 6.63 0.88 -38.92
CA ASN A 235 5.79 0.80 -40.11
C ASN A 235 6.38 1.61 -41.29
N LEU A 236 6.89 2.82 -41.02
CA LEU A 236 7.59 3.63 -42.02
C LEU A 236 8.85 2.94 -42.56
N ASN A 237 9.58 2.24 -41.70
CA ASN A 237 10.75 1.47 -42.10
C ASN A 237 10.37 0.25 -42.95
N ALA A 238 9.33 -0.50 -42.56
CA ALA A 238 8.82 -1.62 -43.36
C ALA A 238 8.36 -1.17 -44.76
N ALA A 239 7.72 0.00 -44.86
CA ALA A 239 7.32 0.62 -46.13
C ALA A 239 8.54 1.01 -47.00
N ARG A 240 9.65 1.46 -46.39
CA ARG A 240 10.90 1.80 -47.10
C ARG A 240 11.65 0.56 -47.59
N VAL A 241 11.68 -0.53 -46.81
CA VAL A 241 12.24 -1.83 -47.25
C VAL A 241 11.49 -2.36 -48.47
N ARG A 242 10.15 -2.33 -48.45
CA ARG A 242 9.32 -2.78 -49.59
C ARG A 242 9.59 -1.98 -50.87
N LYS A 243 10.04 -0.72 -50.76
CA LYS A 243 10.40 0.15 -51.88
C LYS A 243 11.85 -0.01 -52.35
N GLY A 244 12.62 -0.97 -51.82
CA GLY A 244 14.01 -1.23 -52.23
C GLY A 244 15.00 -0.15 -51.82
N ILE A 245 14.60 0.79 -50.95
CA ILE A 245 15.48 1.84 -50.45
C ILE A 245 16.37 1.24 -49.36
N LYS A 246 17.70 1.22 -49.58
CA LYS A 246 18.66 0.78 -48.56
C LYS A 246 18.50 1.63 -47.30
N ILE A 247 18.05 1.01 -46.22
CA ILE A 247 17.95 1.66 -44.92
C ILE A 247 19.36 2.03 -44.45
N SER A 248 19.56 3.30 -44.12
CA SER A 248 20.76 3.71 -43.39
C SER A 248 20.76 3.01 -42.02
N ARG A 249 21.80 2.21 -41.75
CA ARG A 249 22.06 1.61 -40.41
C ARG A 249 21.91 2.62 -39.27
N LYS A 250 22.10 3.92 -39.56
CA LYS A 250 21.92 5.01 -38.60
C LYS A 250 20.47 5.18 -38.13
N VAL A 251 19.46 4.98 -38.98
CA VAL A 251 18.04 5.18 -38.59
C VAL A 251 17.58 4.07 -37.64
N THR A 252 17.90 2.81 -37.95
CA THR A 252 17.64 1.68 -37.05
C THR A 252 18.41 1.81 -35.74
N ALA A 253 19.67 2.26 -35.81
CA ALA A 253 20.48 2.54 -34.63
C ALA A 253 19.94 3.70 -33.79
N ILE A 254 19.35 4.74 -34.39
CA ILE A 254 18.73 5.88 -33.68
C ILE A 254 17.47 5.42 -32.94
N ILE A 255 16.66 4.54 -33.53
CA ILE A 255 15.45 4.01 -32.88
C ILE A 255 15.83 3.10 -31.72
N LEU A 256 16.80 2.21 -31.96
CA LEU A 256 17.32 1.34 -30.91
C LEU A 256 17.98 2.18 -29.81
N ALA A 257 18.72 3.22 -30.18
CA ALA A 257 19.32 4.16 -29.24
C ALA A 257 18.28 5.00 -28.49
N ALA A 258 17.14 5.35 -29.10
CA ALA A 258 16.06 6.09 -28.43
C ALA A 258 15.27 5.21 -27.45
N VAL A 259 15.01 3.95 -27.81
CA VAL A 259 14.43 2.93 -26.91
C VAL A 259 15.42 2.60 -25.79
N ILE A 260 16.71 2.50 -26.08
CA ILE A 260 17.78 2.33 -25.09
C ILE A 260 17.97 3.61 -24.27
N LEU A 261 17.81 4.82 -24.82
CA LEU A 261 17.89 6.09 -24.07
C LEU A 261 16.72 6.23 -23.11
N LEU A 262 15.52 5.85 -23.53
CA LEU A 262 14.32 5.82 -22.69
C LEU A 262 14.42 4.72 -21.62
N ALA A 263 14.99 3.56 -21.96
CA ALA A 263 15.36 2.53 -20.98
C ALA A 263 16.45 3.01 -20.03
N THR A 264 17.43 3.79 -20.51
CA THR A 264 18.54 4.29 -19.68
C THR A 264 18.22 5.53 -18.86
N GLY A 265 17.16 6.27 -19.19
CA GLY A 265 16.61 7.32 -18.34
C GLY A 265 16.15 6.80 -16.97
N GLY A 266 15.71 5.53 -16.89
CA GLY A 266 15.47 4.83 -15.61
C GLY A 266 16.71 4.10 -15.06
N ILE A 267 17.68 3.74 -15.92
CA ILE A 267 18.93 3.07 -15.49
C ILE A 267 19.88 4.07 -14.81
N VAL A 268 19.89 5.35 -15.16
CA VAL A 268 20.80 6.34 -14.54
C VAL A 268 20.45 6.60 -13.06
N PRO A 269 19.19 6.89 -12.67
CA PRO A 269 18.80 6.96 -11.26
C PRO A 269 19.04 5.66 -10.51
N MET A 270 18.83 4.50 -11.15
CA MET A 270 19.09 3.17 -10.58
C MET A 270 20.59 2.87 -10.38
N ILE A 271 21.44 3.26 -11.33
CA ILE A 271 22.89 3.16 -11.20
C ILE A 271 23.34 4.11 -10.10
N ILE A 272 22.80 5.33 -10.02
CA ILE A 272 23.08 6.27 -8.92
C ILE A 272 22.62 5.68 -7.59
N SER A 273 21.45 5.01 -7.53
CA SER A 273 20.97 4.37 -6.30
C SER A 273 21.86 3.21 -5.84
N HIS A 274 22.34 2.38 -6.77
CA HIS A 274 23.30 1.30 -6.49
C HIS A 274 24.74 1.78 -6.25
N LEU A 275 25.10 2.97 -6.73
CA LEU A 275 26.41 3.60 -6.50
C LEU A 275 26.44 4.42 -5.22
N THR A 276 25.28 4.74 -4.63
CA THR A 276 25.21 5.44 -3.35
C THR A 276 25.58 4.43 -2.26
N PRO A 277 26.66 4.67 -1.50
CA PRO A 277 27.02 3.82 -0.37
C PRO A 277 25.82 3.65 0.58
N ARG A 278 25.59 2.44 1.10
CA ARG A 278 24.40 2.13 1.91
C ARG A 278 24.36 2.91 3.22
N ASP A 279 25.52 3.30 3.73
CA ASP A 279 25.75 4.21 4.87
C ASP A 279 25.31 5.66 4.60
N LEU A 280 25.03 6.02 3.35
CA LEU A 280 24.44 7.32 2.97
C LEU A 280 22.97 7.20 2.58
N VAL A 281 22.31 6.09 2.90
CA VAL A 281 20.88 5.92 2.69
C VAL A 281 20.23 5.66 4.04
N LEU A 282 19.15 6.35 4.38
CA LEU A 282 18.29 5.99 5.50
C LEU A 282 17.03 5.34 4.93
N LYS A 283 16.81 4.05 5.22
CA LYS A 283 15.59 3.34 4.78
C LYS A 283 14.57 3.32 5.89
N VAL A 284 13.43 3.95 5.65
CA VAL A 284 12.31 4.07 6.59
C VAL A 284 11.11 3.30 6.07
N TYR A 285 10.44 2.54 6.95
CA TYR A 285 9.17 1.89 6.63
C TYR A 285 8.13 2.24 7.69
N ASN A 286 7.22 3.14 7.35
CA ASN A 286 6.21 3.69 8.27
C ASN A 286 4.80 3.47 7.71
N TRP A 287 3.78 3.82 8.48
CA TRP A 287 2.40 3.94 8.02
C TRP A 287 2.26 4.98 6.89
N GLU A 288 1.21 4.81 6.09
CA GLU A 288 0.80 5.78 5.06
C GLU A 288 0.24 7.05 5.71
N ASP A 289 0.54 8.22 5.13
CA ASP A 289 0.12 9.56 5.61
C ASP A 289 0.44 9.84 7.10
N TYR A 290 1.51 9.24 7.61
CA TYR A 290 1.86 9.27 9.04
C TYR A 290 3.13 10.05 9.37
N ILE A 291 3.47 11.02 8.52
CA ILE A 291 4.53 12.02 8.70
C ILE A 291 4.27 13.17 7.71
N ALA A 292 4.65 14.40 8.08
CA ALA A 292 4.54 15.54 7.17
C ALA A 292 5.52 15.44 5.98
N MET A 293 4.97 15.27 4.76
CA MET A 293 5.73 15.10 3.50
C MET A 293 5.50 16.22 2.48
N GLY A 294 4.98 17.38 2.88
CA GLY A 294 4.73 18.51 1.98
C GLY A 294 3.78 18.19 0.82
N GLN A 295 2.84 17.24 1.01
CA GLN A 295 1.94 16.79 -0.06
C GLN A 295 0.90 17.86 -0.43
N TYR A 296 0.58 18.75 0.52
CA TYR A 296 -0.38 19.84 0.36
C TYR A 296 0.34 21.20 0.37
N ALA A 297 -0.27 22.22 -0.25
CA ALA A 297 0.28 23.57 -0.22
C ALA A 297 0.42 24.03 1.24
N ASP A 298 1.54 24.69 1.55
CA ASP A 298 1.84 25.24 2.88
C ASP A 298 2.01 24.21 4.02
N THR A 299 2.15 22.91 3.71
CA THR A 299 2.49 21.87 4.70
C THR A 299 4.01 21.59 4.78
N PRO A 300 4.55 21.26 5.97
CA PRO A 300 5.97 20.97 6.14
C PRO A 300 6.38 19.68 5.42
N ASP A 301 7.64 19.64 4.94
CA ASP A 301 8.27 18.44 4.38
C ASP A 301 9.43 18.03 5.29
N LEU A 302 9.09 17.34 6.38
CA LEU A 302 10.05 16.93 7.41
C LEU A 302 11.09 15.94 6.86
N LEU A 303 10.74 15.18 5.81
CA LEU A 303 11.67 14.29 5.13
C LEU A 303 12.75 15.07 4.38
N ALA A 304 12.36 16.08 3.58
CA ALA A 304 13.31 16.92 2.87
C ALA A 304 14.14 17.79 3.82
N GLU A 305 13.52 18.34 4.88
CA GLU A 305 14.20 19.12 5.90
C GLU A 305 15.26 18.27 6.64
N PHE A 306 14.91 17.05 7.03
CA PHE A 306 15.88 16.13 7.64
C PHE A 306 17.01 15.77 6.67
N GLU A 307 16.71 15.48 5.40
CA GLU A 307 17.75 15.21 4.41
C GLU A 307 18.78 16.34 4.36
N ASP A 308 18.32 17.58 4.30
CA ASP A 308 19.19 18.75 4.23
C ASP A 308 19.90 19.05 5.55
N HIS A 309 19.23 18.84 6.68
CA HIS A 309 19.84 18.91 8.00
C HIS A 309 20.98 17.88 8.14
N TYR A 310 20.68 16.60 7.90
CA TYR A 310 21.64 15.52 8.10
C TYR A 310 22.80 15.57 7.09
N ARG A 311 22.56 16.05 5.86
CA ARG A 311 23.66 16.37 4.91
C ARG A 311 24.64 17.39 5.48
N LYS A 312 24.17 18.41 6.22
CA LYS A 312 25.05 19.40 6.89
C LYS A 312 25.84 18.74 8.02
N VAL A 313 25.18 17.97 8.87
CA VAL A 313 25.83 17.19 9.95
C VAL A 313 26.94 16.30 9.40
N LEU A 314 26.66 15.53 8.34
CA LEU A 314 27.64 14.66 7.69
C LEU A 314 28.83 15.45 7.09
N LYS A 315 28.60 16.65 6.55
CA LYS A 315 29.68 17.52 6.04
C LYS A 315 30.58 18.00 7.16
N GLU A 316 30.00 18.42 8.29
CA GLU A 316 30.74 18.89 9.46
C GLU A 316 31.59 17.76 10.08
N GLN A 317 31.06 16.54 10.08
CA GLN A 317 31.78 15.33 10.47
C GLN A 317 32.86 14.89 9.45
N GLY A 318 32.95 15.54 8.29
CA GLY A 318 33.93 15.24 7.26
C GLY A 318 33.64 13.98 6.43
N VAL A 319 32.39 13.52 6.40
CA VAL A 319 31.97 12.34 5.63
C VAL A 319 32.02 12.63 4.13
N LYS A 320 32.71 11.77 3.38
CA LYS A 320 32.87 11.95 1.92
C LYS A 320 31.54 11.67 1.21
N ASN A 321 31.20 12.53 0.24
CA ASN A 321 29.94 12.48 -0.50
C ASN A 321 28.70 12.69 0.40
N ALA A 322 28.81 13.41 1.52
CA ALA A 322 27.68 13.77 2.37
C ALA A 322 26.48 14.33 1.58
N ASP A 323 26.71 15.09 0.51
CA ASP A 323 25.67 15.60 -0.42
C ASP A 323 24.80 14.51 -1.07
N LYS A 324 25.23 13.25 -1.05
CA LYS A 324 24.49 12.11 -1.61
C LYS A 324 23.60 11.40 -0.59
N PHE A 325 23.60 11.86 0.67
CA PHE A 325 22.69 11.31 1.66
C PHE A 325 21.24 11.47 1.18
N ARG A 326 20.43 10.43 1.34
CA ARG A 326 18.99 10.45 1.03
C ARG A 326 18.21 9.52 1.95
N ILE A 327 16.92 9.80 2.09
CA ILE A 327 15.94 8.92 2.71
C ILE A 327 15.25 8.11 1.61
N GLU A 328 15.09 6.81 1.84
CA GLU A 328 14.22 5.93 1.07
C GLU A 328 13.03 5.57 1.97
N TYR A 329 11.96 6.35 1.83
CA TYR A 329 10.75 6.23 2.64
C TYR A 329 9.70 5.36 1.94
N HIS A 330 9.32 4.25 2.56
CA HIS A 330 8.30 3.33 2.07
C HIS A 330 7.12 3.31 3.06
N THR A 331 5.92 2.97 2.59
CA THR A 331 4.70 2.92 3.42
C THR A 331 4.03 1.53 3.46
N PHE A 332 3.42 1.20 4.59
CA PHE A 332 2.53 0.03 4.76
C PHE A 332 1.16 0.45 5.31
N THR A 333 0.17 -0.42 5.13
CA THR A 333 -1.22 -0.16 5.55
C THR A 333 -1.71 -1.11 6.64
N ASP A 334 -0.94 -2.15 6.96
CA ASP A 334 -1.23 -3.06 8.05
C ASP A 334 0.05 -3.66 8.64
N ASN A 335 -0.03 -4.02 9.92
CA ASN A 335 1.07 -4.57 10.69
C ASN A 335 1.57 -5.92 10.12
N GLU A 336 0.69 -6.72 9.53
CA GLU A 336 1.05 -8.01 8.92
C GLU A 336 1.91 -7.83 7.66
N GLU A 337 1.67 -6.79 6.85
CA GLU A 337 2.52 -6.39 5.72
C GLU A 337 3.92 -6.03 6.22
N LEU A 338 4.00 -5.17 7.25
CA LEU A 338 5.25 -4.79 7.90
C LEU A 338 6.02 -6.03 8.36
N TYR A 339 5.39 -6.85 9.21
CA TYR A 339 6.00 -8.04 9.77
C TYR A 339 6.47 -9.01 8.69
N SER A 340 5.62 -9.30 7.71
CA SER A 340 5.95 -10.20 6.61
C SER A 340 7.17 -9.71 5.84
N LYS A 341 7.26 -8.41 5.57
CA LYS A 341 8.40 -7.83 4.85
C LYS A 341 9.69 -7.91 5.64
N ILE A 342 9.68 -7.59 6.94
CA ILE A 342 10.88 -7.66 7.79
C ILE A 342 11.31 -9.13 8.00
N ASN A 343 10.37 -10.02 8.33
CA ASN A 343 10.63 -11.42 8.63
C ASN A 343 11.08 -12.22 7.39
N THR A 344 10.34 -12.14 6.29
CA THR A 344 10.59 -13.01 5.13
C THR A 344 11.72 -12.52 4.23
N GLN A 345 12.03 -11.23 4.22
CA GLN A 345 12.97 -10.64 3.26
C GLN A 345 14.32 -10.26 3.87
N HIS A 346 14.47 -10.31 5.21
CA HIS A 346 15.60 -9.66 5.91
C HIS A 346 15.89 -8.28 5.33
N SER A 347 14.81 -7.53 5.09
CA SER A 347 14.87 -6.24 4.42
C SER A 347 15.77 -5.32 5.23
N ASP A 348 16.65 -4.60 4.52
CA ASP A 348 17.68 -3.78 5.13
C ASP A 348 17.11 -2.43 5.59
N TYR A 349 15.90 -2.38 6.15
CA TYR A 349 15.36 -1.13 6.72
C TYR A 349 16.15 -0.72 7.97
N ASP A 350 16.31 0.58 8.15
CA ASP A 350 17.04 1.16 9.29
C ASP A 350 16.09 1.56 10.42
N LEU A 351 14.86 1.95 10.08
CA LEU A 351 13.83 2.36 11.03
C LEU A 351 12.45 1.89 10.56
N ILE A 352 11.64 1.40 11.49
CA ILE A 352 10.26 0.95 11.28
C ILE A 352 9.34 1.49 12.38
N PHE A 353 8.02 1.45 12.12
CA PHE A 353 6.99 2.02 13.00
C PHE A 353 5.90 1.00 13.41
N PRO A 354 6.24 -0.15 14.01
CA PRO A 354 5.25 -1.14 14.45
C PRO A 354 4.36 -0.62 15.59
N SER A 355 3.11 -1.09 15.62
CA SER A 355 2.24 -0.93 16.80
C SER A 355 2.74 -1.77 17.98
N GLU A 356 2.26 -1.47 19.18
CA GLU A 356 2.71 -2.02 20.47
C GLU A 356 2.87 -3.56 20.47
N TYR A 357 1.87 -4.29 19.99
CA TYR A 357 1.92 -5.75 19.99
C TYR A 357 2.90 -6.31 18.95
N MET A 358 3.12 -5.56 17.87
CA MET A 358 4.01 -5.96 16.82
C MET A 358 5.46 -5.77 17.26
N VAL A 359 5.74 -4.78 18.12
CA VAL A 359 7.03 -4.67 18.82
C VAL A 359 7.32 -5.96 19.60
N GLU A 360 6.38 -6.46 20.40
CA GLU A 360 6.57 -7.71 21.16
C GLU A 360 6.79 -8.92 20.26
N LYS A 361 5.95 -9.09 19.24
CA LYS A 361 6.07 -10.20 18.30
C LYS A 361 7.42 -10.18 17.59
N MET A 362 7.84 -9.01 17.11
CA MET A 362 9.11 -8.83 16.41
C MET A 362 10.32 -8.97 17.33
N ARG A 363 10.23 -8.53 18.60
CA ARG A 363 11.23 -8.77 19.65
C ARG A 363 11.42 -10.27 19.86
N ASP A 364 10.32 -10.99 20.09
CA ASP A 364 10.35 -12.42 20.41
C ASP A 364 10.88 -13.25 19.23
N ASP A 365 10.62 -12.81 18.00
CA ASP A 365 11.16 -13.41 16.77
C ASP A 365 12.59 -12.92 16.40
N GLY A 366 13.18 -12.01 17.18
CA GLY A 366 14.54 -11.50 16.98
C GLY A 366 14.71 -10.58 15.75
N LEU A 367 13.63 -9.91 15.34
CA LEU A 367 13.56 -9.07 14.15
C LEU A 367 13.93 -7.60 14.39
N ILE A 368 13.88 -7.14 15.64
CA ILE A 368 14.31 -5.80 16.09
C ILE A 368 15.46 -5.89 17.07
N GLN A 369 16.17 -4.77 17.26
CA GLN A 369 17.28 -4.63 18.21
C GLN A 369 17.01 -3.50 19.21
N PRO A 370 17.57 -3.57 20.44
CA PRO A 370 17.38 -2.52 21.43
C PRO A 370 17.97 -1.18 21.02
N ILE A 371 17.23 -0.12 21.34
CA ILE A 371 17.58 1.29 21.22
C ILE A 371 18.27 1.73 22.52
N ALA A 372 19.42 2.40 22.39
CA ALA A 372 20.13 2.95 23.54
C ALA A 372 19.53 4.31 23.93
N LYS A 373 19.00 4.43 25.15
CA LYS A 373 18.42 5.69 25.66
C LYS A 373 19.41 6.85 25.61
N SER A 374 20.69 6.58 25.86
CA SER A 374 21.77 7.57 25.82
C SER A 374 22.06 8.16 24.43
N ARG A 375 21.43 7.64 23.37
CA ARG A 375 21.54 8.15 21.99
C ARG A 375 20.30 8.95 21.57
N ILE A 376 19.30 9.02 22.44
CA ILE A 376 18.09 9.79 22.24
C ILE A 376 18.26 11.07 23.03
N ASP A 377 18.13 12.19 22.33
CA ASP A 377 18.29 13.51 22.95
C ASP A 377 17.12 13.72 23.93
N ASP A 378 17.44 14.20 25.13
CA ASP A 378 16.48 14.53 26.20
C ASP A 378 15.43 13.43 26.51
N TYR A 379 15.83 12.15 26.39
CA TYR A 379 14.94 11.00 26.65
C TYR A 379 14.21 11.05 28.00
N ALA A 380 14.84 11.63 29.02
CA ALA A 380 14.27 11.74 30.35
C ALA A 380 13.14 12.78 30.45
N ASP A 381 13.05 13.68 29.47
CA ASP A 381 12.05 14.75 29.42
C ASP A 381 10.83 14.33 28.59
N LEU A 382 10.88 13.21 27.86
CA LEU A 382 9.74 12.63 27.15
C LEU A 382 8.56 12.35 28.11
N ASP A 383 7.33 12.40 27.58
CA ASP A 383 6.10 12.25 28.37
C ASP A 383 6.08 10.96 29.18
N SER A 384 6.20 11.09 30.51
CA SER A 384 6.30 9.96 31.43
C SER A 384 5.03 9.12 31.48
N ALA A 385 3.85 9.72 31.29
CA ALA A 385 2.59 8.97 31.30
C ALA A 385 2.53 7.98 30.12
N ILE A 386 3.07 8.37 28.96
CA ILE A 386 3.17 7.50 27.78
C ILE A 386 4.31 6.49 27.94
N ILE A 387 5.50 6.94 28.39
CA ILE A 387 6.67 6.07 28.55
C ILE A 387 6.41 4.96 29.57
N ASP A 388 5.78 5.27 30.71
CA ASP A 388 5.53 4.28 31.76
C ASP A 388 4.54 3.21 31.31
N ARG A 389 3.53 3.56 30.52
CA ARG A 389 2.59 2.58 29.93
C ARG A 389 3.26 1.70 28.88
N THR A 390 4.14 2.26 28.06
CA THR A 390 4.82 1.50 26.99
C THR A 390 5.96 0.61 27.49
N ASN A 391 6.53 0.89 28.67
CA ASN A 391 7.54 0.04 29.32
C ASN A 391 7.10 -1.43 29.48
N ALA A 392 5.79 -1.71 29.56
CA ALA A 392 5.22 -3.04 29.64
C ALA A 392 5.68 -3.97 28.50
N PHE A 393 5.87 -3.44 27.29
CA PHE A 393 6.37 -4.19 26.13
C PHE A 393 7.74 -3.74 25.64
N ALA A 394 8.09 -2.47 25.86
CA ALA A 394 9.29 -1.85 25.33
C ALA A 394 10.53 -2.05 26.24
N SER A 395 10.37 -2.34 27.53
CA SER A 395 11.53 -2.46 28.43
C SER A 395 12.45 -3.65 28.08
N VAL A 396 13.76 -3.48 28.29
CA VAL A 396 14.74 -4.57 28.12
C VAL A 396 15.01 -5.21 29.48
N ALA A 397 14.61 -6.47 29.63
CA ALA A 397 14.78 -7.20 30.89
C ALA A 397 16.24 -7.19 31.37
N GLY A 398 16.48 -6.59 32.55
CA GLY A 398 17.79 -6.49 33.16
C GLY A 398 18.72 -5.42 32.57
N ASN A 399 18.20 -4.49 31.75
CA ASN A 399 18.95 -3.36 31.21
C ASN A 399 18.09 -2.08 31.10
N ASP A 400 18.20 -1.20 32.10
CA ASP A 400 17.39 0.03 32.16
C ASP A 400 17.86 1.12 31.17
N ASP A 401 19.07 0.98 30.60
CA ASP A 401 19.64 1.92 29.62
C ASP A 401 19.15 1.67 28.18
N GLN A 402 18.34 0.63 27.97
CA GLN A 402 17.85 0.23 26.65
C GLN A 402 16.35 -0.01 26.63
N VAL A 403 15.74 0.24 25.46
CA VAL A 403 14.34 -0.07 25.15
C VAL A 403 14.24 -0.72 23.78
N TRP A 404 13.26 -1.58 23.56
CA TRP A 404 12.97 -2.21 22.27
C TRP A 404 12.33 -1.25 21.27
N ALA A 405 11.57 -0.28 21.77
CA ALA A 405 10.91 0.72 20.96
C ALA A 405 10.71 2.02 21.75
N ILE A 406 10.50 3.12 21.05
CA ILE A 406 10.15 4.43 21.61
C ILE A 406 8.81 4.83 21.00
N PRO A 407 7.80 5.22 21.79
CA PRO A 407 6.52 5.64 21.23
C PRO A 407 6.72 6.79 20.25
N TYR A 408 6.13 6.67 19.06
CA TYR A 408 6.13 7.73 18.06
C TYR A 408 4.83 8.53 18.18
N MET A 409 3.70 7.83 18.04
CA MET A 409 2.36 8.40 18.11
C MET A 409 1.51 7.57 19.06
N VAL A 410 0.62 8.26 19.79
CA VAL A 410 -0.29 7.66 20.77
C VAL A 410 -1.72 8.09 20.50
N GLY A 411 -2.66 7.22 20.85
CA GLY A 411 -4.05 7.61 20.99
C GLY A 411 -4.90 6.53 21.64
N THR A 412 -6.19 6.78 21.68
CA THR A 412 -7.17 5.91 22.33
C THR A 412 -8.19 5.37 21.34
N VAL A 413 -8.89 4.33 21.75
CA VAL A 413 -10.13 3.89 21.10
C VAL A 413 -11.32 4.57 21.79
N GLY A 414 -12.30 5.02 21.01
CA GLY A 414 -13.49 5.69 21.51
C GLY A 414 -14.66 5.58 20.56
N ILE A 415 -15.67 6.41 20.78
CA ILE A 415 -16.92 6.44 20.04
C ILE A 415 -17.00 7.76 19.30
N MET A 416 -17.00 7.70 17.97
CA MET A 416 -17.33 8.85 17.12
C MET A 416 -18.81 8.81 16.79
N TYR A 417 -19.49 9.96 16.83
CA TYR A 417 -20.93 10.08 16.58
C TYR A 417 -21.28 11.36 15.85
N ASP A 418 -22.45 11.36 15.20
CA ASP A 418 -22.99 12.48 14.43
C ASP A 418 -24.26 13.01 15.11
N THR A 419 -24.15 14.18 15.73
CA THR A 419 -25.25 14.80 16.50
C THR A 419 -26.45 15.09 15.63
N LYS A 420 -26.24 15.51 14.38
CA LYS A 420 -27.30 15.82 13.42
C LYS A 420 -28.07 14.57 13.02
N VAL A 421 -27.39 13.45 12.76
CA VAL A 421 -28.05 12.18 12.44
C VAL A 421 -28.85 11.65 13.62
N ILE A 422 -28.33 11.79 14.83
CA ILE A 422 -29.04 11.40 16.05
C ILE A 422 -30.30 12.25 16.22
N ASP A 423 -30.20 13.57 16.07
CA ASP A 423 -31.32 14.50 16.17
C ASP A 423 -32.38 14.28 15.07
N ASP A 424 -31.95 14.04 13.82
CA ASP A 424 -32.85 13.71 12.71
C ASP A 424 -33.65 12.42 12.99
N LEU A 425 -33.09 11.52 13.80
CA LEU A 425 -33.73 10.26 14.20
C LEU A 425 -34.54 10.38 15.50
N ALA A 426 -34.39 11.46 16.27
CA ALA A 426 -34.98 11.62 17.61
C ALA A 426 -36.50 11.44 17.63
N GLU A 427 -37.23 11.88 16.60
CA GLU A 427 -38.68 11.65 16.51
C GLU A 427 -39.07 10.16 16.46
N THR A 428 -38.17 9.31 15.95
CA THR A 428 -38.40 7.88 15.77
C THR A 428 -37.75 7.02 16.86
N THR A 429 -36.58 7.44 17.34
CA THR A 429 -35.80 6.73 18.37
C THR A 429 -36.22 7.14 19.78
N GLY A 430 -36.72 8.36 19.94
CA GLY A 430 -37.00 8.98 21.23
C GLY A 430 -35.75 9.42 21.98
N ILE A 431 -34.58 9.46 21.32
CA ILE A 431 -33.28 9.84 21.88
C ILE A 431 -32.69 10.92 20.96
N ASP A 432 -32.55 12.14 21.48
CA ASP A 432 -31.78 13.23 20.85
C ASP A 432 -30.30 13.16 21.26
N HIS A 433 -29.46 14.05 20.72
CA HIS A 433 -28.02 13.98 21.00
C HIS A 433 -27.68 14.25 22.47
N GLU A 434 -28.37 15.15 23.16
CA GLU A 434 -28.15 15.43 24.59
C GLU A 434 -28.46 14.18 25.45
N GLU A 435 -29.57 13.49 25.16
CA GLU A 435 -29.87 12.22 25.82
C GLU A 435 -28.85 11.14 25.44
N PHE A 436 -28.38 11.11 24.19
CA PHE A 436 -27.37 10.15 23.74
C PHE A 436 -26.02 10.37 24.45
N GLU A 437 -25.59 11.61 24.64
CA GLU A 437 -24.38 11.96 25.39
C GLU A 437 -24.49 11.57 26.86
N THR A 438 -25.68 11.74 27.46
CA THR A 438 -25.97 11.19 28.79
C THR A 438 -25.82 9.67 28.80
N LYS A 439 -26.27 8.95 27.75
CA LYS A 439 -26.04 7.49 27.65
C LYS A 439 -24.56 7.14 27.48
N LEU A 440 -23.78 7.95 26.75
CA LEU A 440 -22.33 7.75 26.61
C LEU A 440 -21.62 7.87 27.97
N GLN A 441 -22.01 8.85 28.78
CA GLN A 441 -21.49 9.03 30.14
C GLN A 441 -21.88 7.87 31.05
N ASP A 442 -23.16 7.45 31.02
CA ASP A 442 -23.69 6.41 31.91
C ASP A 442 -23.21 4.99 31.55
N TYR A 443 -23.07 4.68 30.26
CA TYR A 443 -22.86 3.31 29.78
C TYR A 443 -21.54 3.10 29.02
N GLY A 444 -20.79 4.16 28.69
CA GLY A 444 -19.52 4.06 27.97
C GLY A 444 -19.63 3.24 26.68
N PHE A 445 -18.78 2.22 26.53
CA PHE A 445 -18.84 1.30 25.38
C PHE A 445 -20.10 0.42 25.33
N GLY A 446 -20.88 0.35 26.41
CA GLY A 446 -22.16 -0.37 26.47
C GLY A 446 -23.16 0.10 25.42
N VAL A 447 -23.11 1.37 25.01
CA VAL A 447 -24.00 1.91 23.95
C VAL A 447 -23.82 1.18 22.61
N LEU A 448 -22.63 0.65 22.33
CA LEU A 448 -22.38 -0.14 21.12
C LEU A 448 -23.11 -1.49 21.17
N PHE A 449 -23.51 -1.94 22.36
CA PHE A 449 -24.13 -3.24 22.63
C PHE A 449 -25.58 -3.12 23.12
N GLY A 450 -26.23 -1.97 22.87
CA GLY A 450 -27.66 -1.76 23.14
C GLY A 450 -28.01 -1.24 24.53
N GLU A 451 -27.02 -0.98 25.38
CA GLU A 451 -27.26 -0.42 26.71
C GLU A 451 -27.87 0.98 26.64
N GLY A 452 -28.62 1.38 27.67
CA GLY A 452 -29.33 2.66 27.65
C GLY A 452 -30.45 2.75 26.61
N GLY A 453 -30.80 1.64 25.93
CA GLY A 453 -31.84 1.60 24.90
C GLY A 453 -31.35 2.01 23.50
N THR A 454 -30.04 2.04 23.27
CA THR A 454 -29.44 2.52 22.01
C THR A 454 -29.64 1.59 20.81
N ASP A 455 -30.23 0.41 21.02
CA ASP A 455 -30.69 -0.51 19.96
C ASP A 455 -31.69 0.14 18.99
N VAL A 456 -32.33 1.25 19.39
CA VAL A 456 -33.18 2.06 18.50
C VAL A 456 -32.44 2.60 17.28
N PHE A 457 -31.10 2.71 17.34
CA PHE A 457 -30.23 3.08 16.22
C PHE A 457 -29.80 1.86 15.37
N SER A 458 -30.52 0.73 15.45
CA SER A 458 -30.17 -0.48 14.73
C SER A 458 -29.92 -0.25 13.23
N GLY A 459 -28.80 -0.77 12.72
CA GLY A 459 -28.35 -0.60 11.33
C GLY A 459 -27.58 0.71 11.07
N ARG A 460 -27.45 1.59 12.09
CA ARG A 460 -26.72 2.87 12.03
C ARG A 460 -25.44 2.87 12.88
N ILE A 461 -25.11 1.77 13.55
CA ILE A 461 -23.93 1.62 14.41
C ILE A 461 -22.79 1.01 13.61
N THR A 462 -21.56 1.49 13.75
CA THR A 462 -20.38 0.87 13.09
C THR A 462 -19.29 0.41 14.07
N MET A 463 -18.50 -0.57 13.66
CA MET A 463 -17.38 -1.14 14.42
C MET A 463 -16.13 -1.25 13.54
N LYS A 464 -14.94 -1.08 14.13
CA LYS A 464 -13.67 -1.21 13.41
C LYS A 464 -13.34 -2.66 13.09
N LYS A 465 -12.83 -2.89 11.88
CA LYS A 465 -12.28 -4.17 11.42
C LYS A 465 -10.90 -4.46 12.04
N SER A 466 -10.79 -4.29 13.35
CA SER A 466 -9.62 -4.59 14.16
C SER A 466 -10.00 -5.67 15.16
N ALA A 467 -9.33 -6.82 15.06
CA ALA A 467 -9.56 -7.92 15.99
C ALA A 467 -9.08 -7.57 17.41
N ARG A 468 -8.18 -6.59 17.56
CA ARG A 468 -7.69 -6.14 18.86
C ARG A 468 -8.65 -5.14 19.50
N ASP A 469 -9.08 -4.15 18.73
CA ASP A 469 -9.93 -3.09 19.28
C ASP A 469 -11.37 -3.57 19.48
N SER A 470 -12.03 -4.12 18.45
CA SER A 470 -13.44 -4.52 18.56
C SER A 470 -13.65 -5.69 19.54
N ILE A 471 -12.74 -6.66 19.57
CA ILE A 471 -12.81 -7.76 20.54
C ILE A 471 -12.36 -7.29 21.92
N GLY A 472 -11.33 -6.45 22.02
CA GLY A 472 -10.86 -5.86 23.28
C GLY A 472 -11.95 -5.06 23.97
N ILE A 473 -12.65 -4.20 23.25
CA ILE A 473 -13.79 -3.44 23.77
C ILE A 473 -14.93 -4.37 24.18
N ALA A 474 -15.21 -5.44 23.43
CA ALA A 474 -16.20 -6.45 23.85
C ALA A 474 -15.76 -7.22 25.10
N MET A 475 -14.47 -7.47 25.30
CA MET A 475 -13.92 -8.07 26.52
C MET A 475 -14.08 -7.14 27.72
N ILE A 476 -13.74 -5.86 27.56
CA ILE A 476 -13.92 -4.83 28.58
C ILE A 476 -15.40 -4.74 28.97
N TYR A 477 -16.29 -4.60 28.00
CA TYR A 477 -17.74 -4.55 28.25
C TYR A 477 -18.27 -5.82 28.92
N GLY A 478 -17.84 -7.00 28.45
CA GLY A 478 -18.26 -8.27 29.04
C GLY A 478 -17.81 -8.42 30.50
N ALA A 479 -16.58 -8.01 30.81
CA ALA A 479 -16.06 -8.01 32.17
C ALA A 479 -16.85 -7.05 33.08
N GLN A 480 -17.23 -5.87 32.58
CA GLN A 480 -18.09 -4.92 33.30
C GLN A 480 -19.46 -5.52 33.64
N LYS A 481 -20.07 -6.29 32.72
CA LYS A 481 -21.40 -6.91 32.84
C LYS A 481 -21.49 -8.09 33.81
N GLN A 482 -20.43 -8.90 33.91
CA GLN A 482 -20.44 -10.12 34.73
C GLN A 482 -20.43 -9.84 36.24
N SER A 483 -20.25 -8.59 36.65
CA SER A 483 -20.40 -8.03 38.00
C SER A 483 -21.83 -8.10 38.59
N THR A 484 -22.75 -8.89 38.01
CA THR A 484 -24.16 -9.02 38.43
C THR A 484 -24.44 -10.37 39.15
N PRO A 485 -25.39 -10.45 40.11
CA PRO A 485 -25.15 -10.89 41.50
C PRO A 485 -25.00 -12.39 41.85
N ASP A 486 -24.76 -13.33 40.91
CA ASP A 486 -24.97 -14.77 41.20
C ASP A 486 -23.74 -15.69 41.13
N ASP A 487 -22.53 -15.18 40.88
CA ASP A 487 -21.29 -15.99 40.96
C ASP A 487 -20.35 -15.52 42.06
N THR A 488 -20.03 -16.43 42.99
CA THR A 488 -19.37 -16.13 44.28
C THR A 488 -17.86 -16.37 44.26
N THR A 489 -17.24 -16.38 43.09
CA THR A 489 -15.80 -16.68 43.01
C THR A 489 -14.91 -15.53 42.57
N HIS A 490 -15.33 -14.58 41.72
CA HIS A 490 -14.55 -13.39 41.37
C HIS A 490 -15.45 -12.14 41.39
N HIS A 491 -15.59 -11.54 42.57
CA HIS A 491 -16.34 -10.29 42.75
C HIS A 491 -15.48 -9.09 42.34
N VAL A 492 -15.94 -8.36 41.33
CA VAL A 492 -15.55 -6.96 41.09
C VAL A 492 -16.86 -6.19 41.21
N ASP A 493 -17.07 -5.46 42.31
CA ASP A 493 -18.24 -4.60 42.46
C ASP A 493 -18.11 -3.35 41.57
N ASP A 494 -19.24 -2.87 41.02
CA ASP A 494 -19.51 -1.54 40.46
C ASP A 494 -18.29 -0.67 40.12
N ALA A 495 -17.88 -0.56 38.85
CA ALA A 495 -16.90 0.42 38.34
C ALA A 495 -15.59 0.62 39.15
N SER A 496 -15.37 -0.15 40.23
CA SER A 496 -14.42 0.14 41.29
C SER A 496 -13.02 -0.26 40.90
N TYR A 497 -12.88 -1.07 39.85
CA TYR A 497 -11.61 -1.32 39.19
C TYR A 497 -11.10 -0.10 38.40
N LEU A 498 -11.96 0.90 38.10
CA LEU A 498 -11.56 2.21 37.59
C LEU A 498 -11.24 3.20 38.73
N ASP A 499 -11.46 2.82 39.99
CA ASP A 499 -11.13 3.62 41.18
C ASP A 499 -10.06 2.97 42.07
N GLN A 500 -9.49 1.83 41.64
CA GLN A 500 -8.42 1.15 42.36
C GLN A 500 -7.14 1.97 42.25
N GLN A 501 -6.60 2.34 43.41
CA GLN A 501 -5.32 3.05 43.51
C GLN A 501 -4.24 2.09 44.00
N ASP A 502 -3.04 2.21 43.45
CA ASP A 502 -1.84 1.51 43.87
C ASP A 502 -1.35 1.99 45.26
N GLU A 503 -0.21 1.48 45.73
CA GLU A 503 0.34 1.86 47.04
C GLU A 503 0.78 3.33 47.15
N HIS A 504 0.83 4.06 46.04
CA HIS A 504 1.18 5.48 45.93
C HIS A 504 -0.04 6.39 45.74
N GLY A 505 -1.24 5.83 45.57
CA GLY A 505 -2.47 6.60 45.34
C GLY A 505 -2.78 6.86 43.86
N GLU A 506 -2.09 6.19 42.94
CA GLU A 506 -2.28 6.32 41.48
C GLU A 506 -3.16 5.21 40.93
N PHE A 507 -3.89 5.46 39.84
CA PHE A 507 -4.79 4.46 39.27
C PHE A 507 -4.07 3.19 38.81
N ASP A 508 -4.51 2.03 39.33
CA ASP A 508 -4.00 0.71 39.00
C ASP A 508 -4.76 0.11 37.80
N ASN A 509 -4.14 0.19 36.62
CA ASN A 509 -4.69 -0.39 35.39
C ASN A 509 -4.43 -1.90 35.24
N SER A 510 -3.83 -2.57 36.24
CA SER A 510 -3.50 -3.99 36.21
C SER A 510 -4.71 -4.86 35.89
N MET A 511 -5.88 -4.55 36.46
CA MET A 511 -7.09 -5.32 36.21
C MET A 511 -7.62 -5.12 34.77
N LEU A 512 -7.53 -3.91 34.22
CA LEU A 512 -7.89 -3.65 32.82
C LEU A 512 -6.91 -4.35 31.86
N SER A 513 -5.61 -4.29 32.19
CA SER A 513 -4.58 -5.04 31.50
C SER A 513 -4.85 -6.54 31.55
N ASP A 514 -5.20 -7.08 32.72
CA ASP A 514 -5.58 -8.48 32.88
C ASP A 514 -6.80 -8.83 32.00
N ILE A 515 -7.85 -8.00 31.96
CA ILE A 515 -9.02 -8.27 31.10
C ILE A 515 -8.63 -8.39 29.62
N LEU A 516 -7.82 -7.46 29.12
CA LEU A 516 -7.34 -7.45 27.73
C LEU A 516 -6.35 -8.58 27.45
N ASN A 517 -5.54 -8.96 28.44
CA ASN A 517 -4.34 -9.77 28.23
C ASN A 517 -4.41 -11.19 28.83
N MET A 518 -5.43 -11.51 29.65
CA MET A 518 -5.61 -12.80 30.33
C MET A 518 -5.47 -14.03 29.41
N ASP A 519 -4.77 -15.05 29.90
CA ASP A 519 -4.63 -16.34 29.22
C ASP A 519 -5.89 -17.20 29.42
N GLY A 520 -6.64 -17.48 28.34
CA GLY A 520 -7.75 -18.45 28.36
C GLY A 520 -8.84 -18.22 27.31
N ASP A 521 -9.61 -19.27 27.02
CA ASP A 521 -10.73 -19.25 26.06
C ASP A 521 -11.94 -18.43 26.58
N TYR A 522 -12.01 -18.16 27.90
CA TYR A 522 -13.18 -17.57 28.55
C TYR A 522 -13.52 -16.15 28.05
N ASN A 523 -12.55 -15.22 28.04
CA ASN A 523 -12.79 -13.84 27.59
C ASN A 523 -13.11 -13.79 26.09
N ILE A 524 -12.52 -14.67 25.28
CA ILE A 524 -12.80 -14.78 23.84
C ILE A 524 -14.20 -15.34 23.60
N ASP A 525 -14.62 -16.34 24.36
CA ASP A 525 -15.94 -16.95 24.25
C ASP A 525 -17.05 -15.96 24.69
N MET A 526 -16.79 -15.18 25.74
CA MET A 526 -17.64 -14.07 26.18
C MET A 526 -17.75 -12.99 25.10
N ALA A 527 -16.61 -12.47 24.61
CA ALA A 527 -16.60 -11.48 23.53
C ALA A 527 -17.29 -12.01 22.27
N ARG A 528 -17.14 -13.32 21.99
CA ARG A 528 -17.84 -13.99 20.88
C ARG A 528 -19.35 -13.92 21.03
N GLN A 529 -19.89 -14.14 22.22
CA GLN A 529 -21.33 -14.04 22.45
C GLN A 529 -21.81 -12.60 22.25
N ILE A 530 -21.14 -11.63 22.89
CA ILE A 530 -21.46 -10.20 22.82
C ILE A 530 -21.49 -9.71 21.36
N LEU A 531 -20.42 -9.98 20.61
CA LEU A 531 -20.31 -9.53 19.22
C LEU A 531 -21.31 -10.24 18.29
N ARG A 532 -21.66 -11.51 18.57
CA ARG A 532 -22.69 -12.22 17.77
C ARG A 532 -24.07 -11.62 17.93
N ASP A 533 -24.39 -11.12 19.12
CA ASP A 533 -25.67 -10.49 19.43
C ASP A 533 -25.70 -9.07 18.85
N GLN A 534 -24.61 -8.31 19.00
CA GLN A 534 -24.41 -6.98 18.44
C GLN A 534 -24.52 -6.93 16.91
N ILE A 535 -24.07 -7.96 16.19
CA ILE A 535 -24.15 -8.00 14.71
C ILE A 535 -25.56 -7.70 14.18
N SER A 536 -26.60 -8.03 14.95
CA SER A 536 -27.99 -7.78 14.54
C SER A 536 -28.42 -6.32 14.66
N THR A 537 -27.73 -5.51 15.46
CA THR A 537 -28.03 -4.10 15.72
C THR A 537 -27.04 -3.15 15.04
N MET A 538 -25.88 -3.62 14.60
CA MET A 538 -24.95 -2.80 13.81
C MET A 538 -25.29 -2.73 12.32
N HIS A 539 -24.69 -1.77 11.62
CA HIS A 539 -24.58 -1.82 10.17
C HIS A 539 -23.79 -3.08 9.79
N PRO A 540 -24.24 -3.90 8.82
CA PRO A 540 -23.69 -5.23 8.57
C PRO A 540 -22.33 -5.23 7.86
N VAL A 541 -21.46 -4.25 8.13
CA VAL A 541 -20.09 -4.15 7.67
C VAL A 541 -19.22 -3.62 8.80
N TYR A 542 -18.14 -4.34 9.11
CA TYR A 542 -17.04 -3.81 9.93
C TYR A 542 -16.14 -2.94 9.05
N GLU A 543 -15.96 -1.69 9.45
CA GLU A 543 -15.27 -0.67 8.67
C GLU A 543 -13.75 -0.77 8.86
N ASN A 544 -12.99 -0.62 7.77
CA ASN A 544 -11.53 -0.44 7.83
C ASN A 544 -11.18 1.06 7.79
N ASP A 545 -9.91 1.41 7.63
CA ASP A 545 -9.42 2.80 7.67
C ASP A 545 -10.05 3.70 6.59
N ASN A 546 -10.63 3.09 5.54
CA ASN A 546 -11.41 3.81 4.53
C ASN A 546 -12.82 4.23 5.00
N GLY A 547 -13.30 3.71 6.13
CA GLY A 547 -14.62 3.98 6.69
C GLY A 547 -14.79 5.39 7.25
N LYS A 548 -13.71 6.15 7.46
CA LYS A 548 -13.77 7.58 7.83
C LYS A 548 -14.54 8.42 6.81
N LYS A 549 -14.42 8.07 5.52
CA LYS A 549 -15.19 8.68 4.43
C LYS A 549 -16.68 8.31 4.48
N SER A 550 -17.09 7.29 5.23
CA SER A 550 -18.48 6.84 5.27
C SER A 550 -19.37 7.71 6.17
N PHE A 551 -18.82 8.40 7.17
CA PHE A 551 -19.55 9.47 7.90
C PHE A 551 -19.78 10.70 7.03
N LYS A 552 -18.87 11.00 6.08
CA LYS A 552 -18.94 12.17 5.18
C LYS A 552 -19.72 11.94 3.90
N SER A 553 -19.49 10.80 3.23
CA SER A 553 -19.92 10.59 1.84
C SER A 553 -21.33 10.03 1.69
N GLN A 554 -21.97 9.64 2.79
CA GLN A 554 -23.31 9.06 2.77
C GLN A 554 -24.18 9.81 3.77
N GLU A 555 -24.75 10.94 3.34
CA GLU A 555 -25.74 11.76 4.07
C GLU A 555 -26.56 10.90 5.05
N GLY A 556 -26.20 10.96 6.33
CA GLY A 556 -26.92 10.32 7.43
C GLY A 556 -26.97 8.80 7.44
N LYS A 557 -25.89 8.09 7.07
CA LYS A 557 -25.85 6.62 7.15
C LYS A 557 -25.59 6.07 8.55
N PHE A 558 -24.67 6.67 9.31
CA PHE A 558 -24.25 6.19 10.63
C PHE A 558 -24.59 7.23 11.70
N ALA A 559 -25.04 6.74 12.86
CA ALA A 559 -25.30 7.58 14.02
C ALA A 559 -24.05 7.64 14.91
N TYR A 560 -23.40 6.50 15.15
CA TYR A 560 -22.18 6.40 15.95
C TYR A 560 -21.42 5.10 15.68
N GLY A 561 -20.17 5.02 16.14
CA GLY A 561 -19.41 3.78 16.11
C GLY A 561 -18.03 3.87 16.74
N LEU A 562 -17.34 2.74 16.75
CA LEU A 562 -16.00 2.62 17.33
C LEU A 562 -14.94 3.23 16.40
N TYR A 563 -14.09 4.13 16.90
CA TYR A 563 -13.03 4.79 16.13
C TYR A 563 -11.76 5.01 16.97
N TRP A 564 -10.60 5.04 16.31
CA TRP A 564 -9.36 5.55 16.90
C TRP A 564 -9.44 7.08 16.98
N SER A 565 -8.83 7.66 18.01
CA SER A 565 -8.90 9.10 18.29
C SER A 565 -8.38 9.94 17.12
N CYS A 566 -7.19 9.62 16.57
CA CYS A 566 -6.61 10.34 15.45
C CYS A 566 -7.49 10.31 14.18
N ASP A 567 -8.09 9.14 13.88
CA ASP A 567 -9.02 8.98 12.77
C ASP A 567 -10.27 9.84 12.96
N ALA A 568 -10.78 9.94 14.19
CA ALA A 568 -11.92 10.79 14.51
C ALA A 568 -11.56 12.27 14.34
N GLY A 569 -10.41 12.71 14.87
CA GLY A 569 -9.92 14.08 14.74
C GLY A 569 -9.72 14.50 13.28
N LEU A 570 -9.03 13.68 12.48
CA LEU A 570 -8.90 13.92 11.03
C LEU A 570 -10.25 13.98 10.32
N THR A 571 -11.19 13.11 10.70
CA THR A 571 -12.54 13.13 10.11
C THR A 571 -13.27 14.44 10.45
N MET A 572 -13.17 14.90 11.69
CA MET A 572 -13.74 16.16 12.17
C MET A 572 -13.11 17.35 11.44
N MET A 573 -11.78 17.48 11.40
CA MET A 573 -11.07 18.58 10.74
C MET A 573 -11.37 18.69 9.25
N GLU A 574 -11.24 17.58 8.51
CA GLU A 574 -11.53 17.58 7.08
C GLU A 574 -13.05 17.82 6.79
N PHE A 575 -13.97 17.59 7.74
CA PHE A 575 -15.40 17.92 7.54
C PHE A 575 -15.60 19.44 7.51
N ASP A 576 -14.87 20.18 8.35
CA ASP A 576 -14.87 21.63 8.35
C ASP A 576 -14.32 22.21 7.03
N GLU A 577 -13.30 21.60 6.43
CA GLU A 577 -12.72 22.06 5.15
C GLU A 577 -13.68 21.94 3.95
N ASP A 578 -14.45 20.83 3.86
CA ASP A 578 -15.36 20.58 2.72
C ASP A 578 -16.60 21.51 2.74
N GLU A 579 -17.12 21.86 3.93
CA GLU A 579 -18.18 22.87 4.09
C GLU A 579 -17.65 24.32 4.05
N ALA A 580 -16.35 24.54 4.31
CA ALA A 580 -15.68 25.85 4.19
C ALA A 580 -15.55 26.38 2.74
N SER A 581 -16.10 25.69 1.74
CA SER A 581 -16.40 26.30 0.43
C SER A 581 -17.40 27.49 0.51
N GLY A 582 -17.89 27.84 1.71
CA GLY A 582 -18.59 29.08 1.99
C GLY A 582 -18.41 29.74 3.38
N ALA A 583 -17.64 29.20 4.32
CA ALA A 583 -17.50 29.79 5.67
C ALA A 583 -16.06 29.70 6.20
N THR A 584 -15.53 30.86 6.59
CA THR A 584 -14.27 31.01 7.34
C THR A 584 -14.58 31.03 8.83
N HIS A 585 -13.83 30.24 9.61
CA HIS A 585 -13.70 30.23 11.08
C HIS A 585 -14.89 29.70 11.91
N PHE A 586 -14.53 28.78 12.82
CA PHE A 586 -15.06 28.53 14.15
C PHE A 586 -16.55 28.85 14.37
N GLY A 587 -17.38 27.80 14.42
CA GLY A 587 -18.73 27.88 14.98
C GLY A 587 -19.77 26.97 14.31
N TYR A 588 -20.23 25.98 15.07
CA TYR A 588 -21.58 25.37 15.01
C TYR A 588 -22.01 24.56 13.76
N ALA A 589 -21.17 24.37 12.72
CA ALA A 589 -21.58 23.63 11.53
C ALA A 589 -21.26 22.12 11.58
N ASN A 590 -20.18 21.72 12.26
CA ASN A 590 -19.74 20.33 12.31
C ASN A 590 -20.54 19.50 13.33
N PRO A 591 -21.29 18.46 12.90
CA PRO A 591 -22.06 17.62 13.81
C PRO A 591 -21.25 16.47 14.40
N LEU A 592 -20.01 16.26 13.97
CA LEU A 592 -19.21 15.14 14.43
C LEU A 592 -18.63 15.42 15.81
N ARG A 593 -18.65 14.40 16.66
CA ARG A 593 -18.10 14.41 18.01
C ARG A 593 -17.42 13.08 18.33
N TYR A 594 -16.51 13.11 19.28
CA TYR A 594 -15.79 11.94 19.78
C TYR A 594 -15.86 11.86 21.30
N TYR A 595 -16.02 10.65 21.83
CA TYR A 595 -15.96 10.38 23.26
C TYR A 595 -15.10 9.14 23.52
N ALA A 596 -14.09 9.27 24.40
CA ALA A 596 -13.28 8.15 24.86
C ALA A 596 -13.71 7.75 26.28
N PRO A 597 -14.52 6.68 26.44
CA PRO A 597 -14.89 6.18 27.76
C PRO A 597 -13.66 5.79 28.61
N LYS A 598 -13.74 5.96 29.93
CA LYS A 598 -12.77 5.38 30.87
C LYS A 598 -12.73 3.85 30.69
N GLY A 599 -11.54 3.26 30.76
CA GLY A 599 -11.36 1.84 30.49
C GLY A 599 -11.34 1.53 28.99
N THR A 600 -10.30 1.99 28.29
CA THR A 600 -10.14 1.79 26.83
C THR A 600 -8.79 1.15 26.48
N ASN A 601 -8.60 0.83 25.19
CA ASN A 601 -7.32 0.42 24.65
C ASN A 601 -6.47 1.66 24.33
N LEU A 602 -5.25 1.71 24.88
CA LEU A 602 -4.20 2.66 24.50
C LEU A 602 -3.38 2.02 23.39
N TRP A 603 -3.40 2.61 22.20
CA TRP A 603 -2.57 2.15 21.09
C TRP A 603 -1.37 3.07 20.94
N THR A 604 -0.24 2.48 20.55
CA THR A 604 0.98 3.24 20.27
C THR A 604 1.65 2.68 19.04
N ASP A 605 2.00 3.55 18.11
CA ASP A 605 2.94 3.21 17.04
C ASP A 605 4.33 3.68 17.46
N ASN A 606 5.35 2.88 17.20
CA ASN A 606 6.63 3.02 17.90
C ASN A 606 7.80 3.02 16.94
N PHE A 607 8.77 3.91 17.16
CA PHE A 607 10.10 3.78 16.58
C PHE A 607 10.74 2.47 17.02
N ALA A 608 11.05 1.59 16.06
CA ALA A 608 11.83 0.38 16.31
C ALA A 608 12.91 0.21 15.25
N ILE A 609 14.07 -0.31 15.67
CA ILE A 609 15.22 -0.53 14.78
C ILE A 609 15.28 -2.02 14.41
N PRO A 610 15.16 -2.39 13.13
CA PRO A 610 15.32 -3.79 12.71
C PRO A 610 16.72 -4.33 13.01
N THR A 611 16.83 -5.62 13.31
CA THR A 611 18.12 -6.30 13.59
C THR A 611 19.14 -6.14 12.45
N TYR A 612 18.66 -5.99 11.21
CA TYR A 612 19.48 -5.90 10.00
C TYR A 612 19.71 -4.47 9.51
N ALA A 613 19.38 -3.46 10.32
CA ALA A 613 19.65 -2.05 10.03
C ALA A 613 21.13 -1.82 9.69
N ARG A 614 21.38 -0.99 8.67
CA ARG A 614 22.74 -0.74 8.14
C ARG A 614 23.21 0.69 8.37
N ASN A 615 22.30 1.61 8.66
CA ASN A 615 22.59 3.00 8.93
C ASN A 615 21.99 3.45 10.26
N LEU A 616 22.52 2.92 11.35
CA LEU A 616 22.05 3.21 12.70
C LEU A 616 22.18 4.70 13.04
N ASP A 617 23.28 5.34 12.67
CA ASP A 617 23.50 6.75 13.02
C ASP A 617 22.46 7.67 12.39
N ALA A 618 22.07 7.41 11.13
CA ALA A 618 20.98 8.13 10.51
C ALA A 618 19.61 7.80 11.14
N ALA A 619 19.40 6.56 11.59
CA ALA A 619 18.15 6.18 12.27
C ALA A 619 18.00 6.91 13.61
N TYR A 620 19.05 6.95 14.44
CA TYR A 620 19.04 7.72 15.69
C TYR A 620 18.88 9.22 15.44
N ALA A 621 19.60 9.78 14.48
CA ALA A 621 19.46 11.19 14.13
C ALA A 621 18.05 11.53 13.64
N PHE A 622 17.39 10.62 12.92
CA PHE A 622 16.02 10.81 12.46
C PHE A 622 15.00 10.73 13.60
N ILE A 623 15.19 9.80 14.55
CA ILE A 623 14.37 9.75 15.77
C ILE A 623 14.50 11.08 16.54
N ASN A 624 15.73 11.54 16.80
CA ASN A 624 15.95 12.81 17.52
C ASN A 624 15.38 14.00 16.74
N PHE A 625 15.52 14.01 15.41
CA PHE A 625 14.93 15.06 14.58
C PHE A 625 13.41 15.11 14.69
N LEU A 626 12.73 13.96 14.76
CA LEU A 626 11.28 13.92 14.91
C LEU A 626 10.80 14.19 16.34
N LEU A 627 11.63 13.90 17.35
CA LEU A 627 11.33 14.18 18.76
C LEU A 627 11.69 15.61 19.20
N ASP A 628 12.42 16.35 18.36
CA ASP A 628 12.67 17.78 18.55
C ASP A 628 11.34 18.55 18.59
N ASP A 629 11.16 19.37 19.63
CA ASP A 629 9.91 20.06 19.98
C ASP A 629 9.19 20.69 18.78
N ALA A 630 9.89 21.55 18.02
CA ALA A 630 9.32 22.23 16.85
C ALA A 630 8.97 21.29 15.69
N ASN A 631 9.72 20.18 15.51
CA ASN A 631 9.42 19.21 14.47
C ASN A 631 8.26 18.30 14.88
N ALA A 632 8.22 17.92 16.15
CA ALA A 632 7.14 17.14 16.74
C ALA A 632 5.82 17.91 16.68
N ALA A 633 5.77 19.17 17.10
CA ALA A 633 4.58 20.02 17.02
C ALA A 633 4.03 20.10 15.58
N ARG A 634 4.89 20.43 14.60
CA ARG A 634 4.52 20.47 13.17
C ARG A 634 4.03 19.13 12.63
N ASN A 635 4.54 18.02 13.15
CA ASN A 635 4.14 16.70 12.73
C ASN A 635 2.84 16.23 13.39
N ILE A 636 2.62 16.59 14.67
CA ILE A 636 1.36 16.39 15.39
C ILE A 636 0.23 17.12 14.66
N ASP A 637 0.44 18.38 14.32
CA ASP A 637 -0.54 19.20 13.60
C ASP A 637 -0.89 18.60 12.22
N TYR A 638 0.11 18.11 11.49
CA TYR A 638 -0.12 17.47 10.19
C TYR A 638 -0.84 16.11 10.29
N VAL A 639 -0.46 15.27 11.26
CA VAL A 639 -0.94 13.88 11.38
C VAL A 639 -2.24 13.80 12.20
N GLY A 640 -2.49 14.74 13.10
CA GLY A 640 -3.65 14.73 13.99
C GLY A 640 -3.54 13.70 15.13
N SER A 641 -2.34 13.48 15.67
CA SER A 641 -2.11 12.54 16.78
C SER A 641 -0.96 13.00 17.66
N GLN A 642 -1.10 12.86 18.98
CA GLN A 642 -0.06 13.20 19.95
C GLN A 642 1.19 12.33 19.77
N MET A 643 2.36 12.98 19.83
CA MET A 643 3.66 12.33 19.94
C MET A 643 4.12 12.27 21.40
N VAL A 644 5.09 11.42 21.71
CA VAL A 644 5.69 11.32 23.05
C VAL A 644 6.60 12.51 23.41
N ALA A 645 6.95 13.32 22.43
CA ALA A 645 7.76 14.52 22.62
C ALA A 645 6.99 15.57 23.44
N THR A 646 7.75 16.40 24.15
CA THR A 646 7.24 17.49 24.98
C THR A 646 8.09 18.74 24.74
N GLY A 647 7.51 19.92 24.93
CA GLY A 647 8.24 21.18 24.84
C GLY A 647 7.31 22.37 24.65
N ASP A 648 7.90 23.55 24.54
CA ASP A 648 7.19 24.83 24.52
C ASP A 648 6.34 24.95 23.23
N GLU A 649 6.85 24.49 22.08
CA GLU A 649 6.11 24.53 20.81
C GLU A 649 4.90 23.57 20.82
N ILE A 650 5.05 22.40 21.45
CA ILE A 650 3.94 21.46 21.66
C ILE A 650 2.90 22.05 22.63
N ASP A 651 3.34 22.74 23.67
CA ASP A 651 2.43 23.37 24.63
C ASP A 651 1.66 24.55 23.98
N ILE A 652 2.32 25.33 23.11
CA ILE A 652 1.67 26.33 22.25
C ILE A 652 0.64 25.66 21.35
N LEU A 653 1.00 24.56 20.68
CA LEU A 653 0.07 23.82 19.82
C LEU A 653 -1.15 23.30 20.61
N LYS A 654 -0.95 22.82 21.84
CA LYS A 654 -2.07 22.43 22.71
C LYS A 654 -2.99 23.61 23.02
N ALA A 655 -2.44 24.80 23.25
CA ALA A 655 -3.23 26.01 23.44
C ALA A 655 -3.98 26.42 22.15
N GLU A 656 -3.37 26.26 20.97
CA GLU A 656 -4.01 26.50 19.66
C GLU A 656 -5.20 25.58 19.42
N TYR A 657 -5.09 24.30 19.81
CA TYR A 657 -6.18 23.34 19.75
C TYR A 657 -7.23 23.55 20.85
N GLY A 658 -7.01 24.45 21.81
CA GLY A 658 -7.93 24.69 22.92
C GLY A 658 -7.93 23.57 23.97
N VAL A 659 -6.80 22.88 24.16
CA VAL A 659 -6.65 21.87 25.23
C VAL A 659 -6.84 22.55 26.60
N PRO A 660 -7.80 22.10 27.43
CA PRO A 660 -8.03 22.71 28.73
C PRO A 660 -6.79 22.69 29.62
N GLY A 661 -6.54 23.81 30.32
CA GLY A 661 -5.38 23.99 31.19
C GLY A 661 -4.15 24.60 30.49
N TYR A 662 -4.19 24.76 29.16
CA TYR A 662 -3.16 25.43 28.36
C TYR A 662 -3.67 26.81 27.90
N ASP A 663 -3.46 27.83 28.73
CA ASP A 663 -3.98 29.18 28.49
C ASP A 663 -2.99 30.02 27.64
N PRO A 664 -3.37 30.47 26.43
CA PRO A 664 -2.46 31.15 25.51
C PRO A 664 -2.08 32.57 25.96
N ILE A 665 -0.83 32.96 25.69
CA ILE A 665 -0.33 34.34 25.79
C ILE A 665 -0.06 34.88 24.39
N TYR A 666 -0.72 35.97 24.01
CA TYR A 666 -0.59 36.59 22.70
C TYR A 666 0.42 37.74 22.67
N GLU A 667 1.14 37.95 21.55
CA GLU A 667 2.16 38.99 21.42
C GLU A 667 1.63 40.43 21.61
N ASN A 668 0.37 40.70 21.23
CA ASN A 668 -0.19 42.06 21.16
C ASN A 668 -1.51 42.26 21.95
N ASP A 669 -1.81 41.41 22.93
CA ASP A 669 -3.11 41.35 23.64
C ASP A 669 -4.34 41.22 22.68
N ASP A 670 -4.11 40.80 21.43
CA ASP A 670 -5.14 40.60 20.41
C ASP A 670 -5.47 39.10 20.36
N GLU A 671 -6.46 38.68 21.15
CA GLU A 671 -6.90 37.28 21.24
C GLU A 671 -7.51 36.77 19.93
N GLU A 672 -7.94 37.66 19.01
CA GLU A 672 -8.69 37.28 17.81
C GLU A 672 -7.77 37.08 16.59
N ASN A 673 -6.58 37.70 16.57
CA ASN A 673 -5.62 37.61 15.45
C ASN A 673 -4.14 37.60 15.86
N GLY A 674 -3.82 37.55 17.15
CA GLY A 674 -2.45 37.54 17.66
C GLY A 674 -1.79 36.17 17.54
N GLU A 675 -0.48 36.16 17.33
CA GLU A 675 0.34 34.94 17.43
C GLU A 675 0.52 34.59 18.92
N ILE A 676 0.34 33.31 19.26
CA ILE A 676 0.61 32.79 20.61
C ILE A 676 2.12 32.68 20.74
N ILE A 677 2.67 33.32 21.77
CA ILE A 677 4.11 33.39 22.01
C ILE A 677 4.56 32.60 23.24
N ASP A 678 3.62 32.23 24.12
CA ASP A 678 3.86 31.50 25.37
C ASP A 678 2.53 30.94 25.90
N VAL A 679 2.59 30.07 26.90
CA VAL A 679 1.42 29.44 27.54
C VAL A 679 1.51 29.54 29.05
N THR A 680 0.38 29.80 29.71
CA THR A 680 0.23 29.66 31.15
C THR A 680 -0.62 28.44 31.49
N PHE A 681 -0.32 27.82 32.63
CA PHE A 681 -1.01 26.61 33.06
C PHE A 681 -2.07 26.93 34.11
N SER A 682 -3.30 26.48 33.88
CA SER A 682 -4.39 26.51 34.84
C SER A 682 -4.86 25.10 35.20
N ASP A 683 -5.61 25.00 36.31
CA ASP A 683 -6.31 23.77 36.64
C ASP A 683 -7.44 23.57 35.61
N PRO A 684 -7.40 22.53 34.76
CA PRO A 684 -8.39 22.33 33.72
C PRO A 684 -9.79 22.09 34.27
N GLY A 685 -9.93 21.75 35.57
CA GLY A 685 -11.21 21.43 36.19
C GLY A 685 -11.85 20.15 35.61
N ALA A 686 -13.15 19.99 35.82
CA ALA A 686 -13.89 18.91 35.17
C ALA A 686 -14.14 19.29 33.71
N ILE A 687 -13.43 18.65 32.79
CA ILE A 687 -13.63 18.83 31.35
C ILE A 687 -14.91 18.10 30.96
N ASP A 688 -15.92 18.83 30.50
CA ASP A 688 -17.05 18.24 29.81
C ASP A 688 -16.72 18.20 28.31
N PRO A 689 -16.37 17.02 27.74
CA PRO A 689 -16.01 16.91 26.34
C PRO A 689 -17.19 17.18 25.39
N PHE A 690 -18.40 17.39 25.91
CA PHE A 690 -19.62 17.62 25.12
C PHE A 690 -19.99 19.10 24.96
N GLU A 691 -19.52 19.99 25.85
CA GLU A 691 -19.93 21.41 25.83
C GLU A 691 -19.27 22.25 24.73
N ASP A 692 -18.04 21.89 24.32
CA ASP A 692 -17.24 22.68 23.38
C ASP A 692 -16.65 21.80 22.27
N TYR A 693 -16.83 22.21 21.00
CA TYR A 693 -16.36 21.46 19.84
C TYR A 693 -14.84 21.47 19.72
N ASP A 694 -14.19 22.60 19.99
CA ASP A 694 -12.75 22.75 19.87
C ASP A 694 -12.08 21.90 20.94
N VAL A 695 -12.62 21.90 22.17
CA VAL A 695 -12.20 20.96 23.23
C VAL A 695 -12.42 19.50 22.82
N ASN A 696 -13.56 19.18 22.22
CA ASN A 696 -13.85 17.82 21.75
C ASN A 696 -12.83 17.35 20.69
N LEU A 697 -12.51 18.23 19.73
CA LEU A 697 -11.50 17.99 18.72
C LEU A 697 -10.11 17.85 19.34
N ALA A 698 -9.74 18.73 20.28
CA ALA A 698 -8.47 18.71 20.98
C ALA A 698 -8.20 17.36 21.65
N VAL A 699 -9.21 16.80 22.33
CA VAL A 699 -9.10 15.50 23.02
C VAL A 699 -8.89 14.33 22.04
N THR A 700 -9.24 14.48 20.77
CA THR A 700 -8.97 13.44 19.75
C THR A 700 -7.49 13.38 19.34
N VAL A 701 -6.81 14.53 19.37
CA VAL A 701 -5.39 14.69 19.02
C VAL A 701 -4.52 14.50 20.25
N PHE A 702 -4.89 15.13 21.37
CA PHE A 702 -4.25 15.11 22.67
C PHE A 702 -5.16 14.43 23.71
N PRO A 703 -5.15 13.10 23.83
CA PRO A 703 -5.89 12.41 24.88
C PRO A 703 -5.59 12.99 26.25
N THR A 704 -6.61 13.15 27.08
CA THR A 704 -6.42 13.66 28.45
C THR A 704 -5.57 12.70 29.28
N GLU A 705 -4.95 13.19 30.35
CA GLU A 705 -4.20 12.35 31.29
C GLU A 705 -5.09 11.22 31.83
N ASP A 706 -6.36 11.52 32.15
CA ASP A 706 -7.38 10.52 32.50
C ASP A 706 -7.54 9.46 31.39
N ASN A 707 -7.64 9.86 30.12
CA ASN A 707 -7.77 8.90 29.01
C ASN A 707 -6.56 7.96 28.89
N ILE A 708 -5.34 8.44 29.18
CA ILE A 708 -4.11 7.65 29.12
C ILE A 708 -3.99 6.75 30.36
N VAL A 709 -4.27 7.30 31.54
CA VAL A 709 -4.13 6.62 32.83
C VAL A 709 -5.15 5.49 32.96
N TYR A 710 -6.41 5.71 32.57
CA TYR A 710 -7.50 4.71 32.59
C TYR A 710 -7.52 3.78 31.37
N ALA A 711 -6.45 3.76 30.56
CA ALA A 711 -6.32 2.85 29.44
C ALA A 711 -5.27 1.75 29.70
N ALA A 712 -5.37 0.68 28.94
CA ALA A 712 -4.41 -0.41 28.97
C ALA A 712 -3.98 -0.81 27.56
N ILE A 713 -2.79 -1.42 27.49
CA ILE A 713 -2.16 -1.84 26.25
C ILE A 713 -2.47 -3.32 26.02
N MET A 714 -2.92 -3.67 24.82
CA MET A 714 -3.15 -5.07 24.45
C MET A 714 -1.86 -5.74 23.94
N HIS A 715 -1.38 -6.73 24.68
CA HIS A 715 -0.15 -7.48 24.38
C HIS A 715 -0.28 -8.42 23.16
N ASN A 716 0.86 -8.93 22.68
CA ASN A 716 0.89 -9.97 21.68
C ASN A 716 0.32 -11.29 22.23
N PHE A 717 -0.66 -11.85 21.53
CA PHE A 717 -1.28 -13.10 21.93
C PHE A 717 -0.41 -14.31 21.58
N ASP A 718 -0.49 -15.35 22.41
CA ASP A 718 0.08 -16.64 22.04
C ASP A 718 -0.59 -17.22 20.77
N LYS A 719 0.03 -18.23 20.16
CA LYS A 719 -0.48 -18.80 18.90
C LYS A 719 -1.89 -19.41 19.01
N ALA A 720 -2.31 -19.84 20.20
CA ALA A 720 -3.62 -20.45 20.40
C ALA A 720 -4.70 -19.36 20.49
N LYS A 721 -4.44 -18.34 21.31
CA LYS A 721 -5.29 -17.16 21.52
C LYS A 721 -5.38 -16.32 20.22
N GLU A 722 -4.28 -16.09 19.52
CA GLU A 722 -4.23 -15.41 18.21
C GLU A 722 -5.12 -16.12 17.18
N LYS A 723 -5.07 -17.46 17.13
CA LYS A 723 -5.95 -18.25 16.25
C LYS A 723 -7.43 -18.12 16.66
N GLY A 724 -7.73 -18.12 17.95
CA GLY A 724 -9.09 -17.93 18.48
C GLY A 724 -9.68 -16.58 18.10
N VAL A 725 -8.92 -15.51 18.30
CA VAL A 725 -9.27 -14.11 17.97
C VAL A 725 -9.48 -13.95 16.46
N ASN A 726 -8.55 -14.47 15.64
CA ASN A 726 -8.68 -14.40 14.18
C ASN A 726 -9.88 -15.18 13.65
N ASN A 727 -10.16 -16.37 14.19
CA ASN A 727 -11.34 -17.15 13.82
C ASN A 727 -12.63 -16.43 14.21
N LEU A 728 -12.67 -15.79 15.38
CA LEU A 728 -13.81 -15.01 15.82
C LEU A 728 -14.07 -13.83 14.86
N MET A 729 -13.03 -13.09 14.50
CA MET A 729 -13.17 -11.97 13.57
C MET A 729 -13.69 -12.42 12.20
N LEU A 730 -13.17 -13.53 11.67
CA LEU A 730 -13.67 -14.12 10.41
C LEU A 730 -15.13 -14.57 10.51
N GLU A 731 -15.51 -15.17 11.63
CA GLU A 731 -16.89 -15.59 11.87
C GLU A 731 -17.87 -14.41 11.91
N ILE A 732 -17.51 -13.35 12.64
CA ILE A 732 -18.28 -12.10 12.71
C ILE A 732 -18.45 -11.49 11.33
N GLN A 733 -17.35 -11.41 10.55
CA GLN A 733 -17.38 -10.87 9.19
C GLN A 733 -18.26 -11.69 8.25
N ASN A 734 -18.18 -13.02 8.30
CA ASN A 734 -19.02 -13.88 7.47
C ASN A 734 -20.51 -13.68 7.80
N LYS A 735 -20.85 -13.59 9.09
CA LYS A 735 -22.24 -13.36 9.52
C LYS A 735 -22.74 -11.97 9.12
N ALA A 736 -21.91 -10.95 9.20
CA ALA A 736 -22.23 -9.61 8.70
C ALA A 736 -22.46 -9.61 7.17
N ALA A 737 -21.61 -10.31 6.42
CA ALA A 737 -21.76 -10.48 4.96
C ALA A 737 -23.09 -11.18 4.58
N GLU A 738 -23.50 -12.22 5.31
CA GLU A 738 -24.79 -12.89 5.12
C GLU A 738 -25.99 -11.93 5.28
N LEU A 739 -25.89 -10.93 6.16
CA LEU A 739 -26.91 -9.91 6.35
C LEU A 739 -26.92 -8.90 5.19
N THR A 740 -25.76 -8.52 4.64
CA THR A 740 -25.67 -7.62 3.47
C THR A 740 -26.21 -8.22 2.17
N GLU A 741 -26.08 -9.53 1.95
CA GLU A 741 -26.57 -10.17 0.71
C GLU A 741 -28.10 -10.05 0.53
N ASN A 742 -28.85 -9.75 1.60
CA ASN A 742 -30.28 -9.50 1.56
C ASN A 742 -30.68 -8.05 1.18
N GLU A 743 -29.75 -7.09 1.21
CA GLU A 743 -30.02 -5.68 0.90
C GLU A 743 -29.11 -5.12 -0.21
N GLY A 744 -29.54 -5.26 -1.47
CA GLY A 744 -29.28 -4.24 -2.48
C GLY A 744 -28.05 -4.39 -3.39
N SER A 745 -28.36 -4.60 -4.68
CA SER A 745 -27.49 -4.44 -5.87
C SER A 745 -26.42 -5.52 -6.11
N SER A 746 -26.90 -6.72 -6.44
CA SER A 746 -26.10 -7.58 -7.31
C SER A 746 -25.79 -6.82 -8.61
N VAL A 747 -24.51 -6.53 -8.84
CA VAL A 747 -24.01 -6.41 -10.21
C VAL A 747 -24.50 -7.68 -10.90
N ASN A 748 -25.48 -7.51 -11.78
CA ASN A 748 -26.15 -8.63 -12.41
C ASN A 748 -25.18 -9.25 -13.42
N TRP A 749 -24.27 -10.10 -12.92
CA TRP A 749 -23.32 -10.87 -13.71
C TRP A 749 -24.05 -11.69 -14.79
N PHE A 750 -25.33 -12.02 -14.56
CA PHE A 750 -26.20 -12.60 -15.56
C PHE A 750 -26.46 -11.64 -16.74
N SER A 751 -26.70 -10.34 -16.49
CA SER A 751 -26.84 -9.32 -17.55
C SER A 751 -25.53 -9.09 -18.32
N ILE A 752 -24.38 -9.10 -17.63
CA ILE A 752 -23.06 -9.00 -18.28
C ILE A 752 -22.76 -10.26 -19.10
N ALA A 753 -23.05 -11.45 -18.57
CA ALA A 753 -22.93 -12.72 -19.30
C ALA A 753 -23.88 -12.76 -20.51
N ILE A 754 -25.11 -12.23 -20.39
CA ILE A 754 -26.04 -12.08 -21.52
C ILE A 754 -25.46 -11.15 -22.59
N LEU A 755 -24.84 -10.03 -22.22
CA LEU A 755 -24.20 -9.11 -23.17
C LEU A 755 -23.00 -9.75 -23.88
N VAL A 756 -22.17 -10.50 -23.15
CA VAL A 756 -21.03 -11.26 -23.72
C VAL A 756 -21.52 -12.37 -24.65
N LEU A 757 -22.54 -13.12 -24.24
CA LEU A 757 -23.16 -14.18 -25.05
C LEU A 757 -23.89 -13.60 -26.27
N ALA A 758 -24.54 -12.44 -26.15
CA ALA A 758 -25.16 -11.72 -27.27
C ALA A 758 -24.09 -11.23 -28.26
N GLY A 759 -22.96 -10.72 -27.77
CA GLY A 759 -21.79 -10.38 -28.58
C GLY A 759 -21.23 -11.58 -29.34
N ALA A 760 -21.04 -12.71 -28.65
CA ALA A 760 -20.59 -13.96 -29.25
C ALA A 760 -21.59 -14.51 -30.28
N ALA A 761 -22.91 -14.43 -30.01
CA ALA A 761 -23.96 -14.85 -30.92
C ALA A 761 -24.04 -13.97 -32.18
N LEU A 762 -23.83 -12.66 -32.04
CA LEU A 762 -23.74 -11.72 -33.18
C LEU A 762 -22.51 -11.99 -34.06
N ILE A 763 -21.37 -12.29 -33.43
CA ILE A 763 -20.15 -12.70 -34.14
C ILE A 763 -20.39 -14.00 -34.90
N TRP A 764 -20.98 -15.01 -34.24
CA TRP A 764 -21.32 -16.30 -34.84
C TRP A 764 -22.34 -16.16 -35.97
N TRP A 765 -23.39 -15.36 -35.81
CA TRP A 765 -24.37 -15.07 -36.86
C TRP A 765 -23.73 -14.37 -38.07
N GLY A 766 -22.83 -13.42 -37.82
CA GLY A 766 -22.03 -12.76 -38.85
C GLY A 766 -21.15 -13.73 -39.62
N THR A 767 -20.48 -14.65 -38.93
CA THR A 767 -19.65 -15.71 -39.56
C THR A 767 -20.51 -16.72 -40.32
N TYR A 768 -21.66 -17.11 -39.77
CA TYR A 768 -22.62 -18.02 -40.42
C TYR A 768 -23.15 -17.43 -41.73
N GLN A 769 -23.56 -16.16 -41.73
CA GLN A 769 -23.99 -15.43 -42.93
C GLN A 769 -22.88 -15.31 -43.99
N LEU A 770 -21.63 -15.12 -43.56
CA LEU A 770 -20.47 -15.07 -44.46
C LEU A 770 -20.18 -16.42 -45.11
N LEU A 771 -20.30 -17.51 -44.36
CA LEU A 771 -20.04 -18.87 -44.84
C LEU A 771 -21.17 -19.41 -45.75
N HIS A 772 -22.41 -18.94 -45.58
CA HIS A 772 -23.58 -19.47 -46.29
C HIS A 772 -24.13 -18.58 -47.41
N ARG A 773 -23.58 -17.36 -47.58
CA ARG A 773 -23.87 -16.55 -48.77
C ARG A 773 -23.08 -17.07 -49.97
N ARG A 774 -23.74 -17.86 -50.83
CA ARG A 774 -23.23 -18.26 -52.15
C ARG A 774 -22.75 -17.01 -52.91
N PRO A 775 -21.53 -17.00 -53.48
CA PRO A 775 -21.04 -15.85 -54.24
C PRO A 775 -21.89 -15.64 -55.50
N ARG A 776 -22.51 -14.46 -55.62
CA ARG A 776 -23.10 -13.99 -56.88
C ARG A 776 -21.97 -13.85 -57.91
N ARG A 777 -22.09 -14.59 -59.01
CA ARG A 777 -21.24 -14.55 -60.21
C ARG A 777 -20.90 -13.11 -60.61
N LEU A 778 -19.62 -12.75 -60.57
CA LEU A 778 -19.07 -11.67 -61.41
C LEU A 778 -18.48 -12.34 -62.66
N ARG A 779 -19.12 -12.08 -63.81
CA ARG A 779 -18.61 -12.38 -65.14
C ARG A 779 -17.50 -11.38 -65.50
N THR A 780 -16.72 -11.80 -66.50
CA THR A 780 -15.96 -11.04 -67.52
C THR A 780 -14.46 -10.71 -67.32
N THR A 781 -13.66 -11.47 -68.09
CA THR A 781 -12.60 -11.04 -69.05
C THR A 781 -11.21 -10.62 -68.55
N MET A 782 -10.19 -11.45 -68.85
CA MET A 782 -8.90 -11.10 -69.50
C MET A 782 -8.04 -12.40 -69.57
N LEU A 783 -8.03 -13.09 -70.72
CA LEU A 783 -7.02 -13.04 -71.79
C LEU A 783 -5.68 -13.73 -71.43
N ILE A 784 -5.54 -14.94 -71.99
CA ILE A 784 -4.32 -15.75 -72.16
C ILE A 784 -3.65 -15.29 -73.46
N THR A 785 -2.34 -15.07 -73.45
CA THR A 785 -1.44 -15.14 -74.62
C THR A 785 -0.15 -15.81 -74.15
N GLU A 786 -0.04 -17.12 -74.34
CA GLU A 786 0.72 -17.79 -75.41
C GLU A 786 2.25 -17.73 -75.26
N THR A 787 2.82 -18.92 -75.04
CA THR A 787 4.22 -19.31 -75.17
C THR A 787 4.74 -19.18 -76.60
N PRO A 788 6.03 -18.82 -76.83
CA PRO A 788 6.70 -19.07 -78.10
C PRO A 788 7.46 -20.40 -78.09
N SER A 789 7.37 -21.14 -79.21
CA SER A 789 8.04 -22.39 -79.50
C SER A 789 9.35 -22.18 -80.29
N GLN A 790 10.24 -23.19 -80.26
CA GLN A 790 11.41 -23.43 -81.15
C GLN A 790 12.56 -22.40 -80.98
N LYS A 791 13.78 -22.76 -80.55
CA LYS A 791 14.71 -23.83 -80.95
C LYS A 791 15.78 -24.04 -79.89
#